data_AF-A0A803JLX8-F1
#
_entry.id   AF-A0A803JLX8-F1
#
_cell.length_a   1.000
_cell.length_b   1.000
_cell.length_c   1.000
_cell.angle_alpha   90.00
_cell.angle_beta   90.00
_cell.angle_gamma   90.00
#
_symmetry.space_group_name_H-M   'P 1'
#
loop_
_entity.id
_entity.type
_entity.pdbx_description
1 polymer ?
#
loop_
_entity_poly.entity_id
_entity_poly.type
_entity_poly.pdbx_seq_one_letter_code
_entity_poly.pdbx_strand_id
1 'polypeptide(L)'
;MLTLLLLFNRATLEAGYECESQYFRHVSGRAAVCKALSDFLQEPFRLWLWEHYRGYEKKGIQQNWRILQHFNTSSEDYTVIFTAGSTAAMKLVAEIFPWTPNCLDNTGSRFCYLTDNHTSVIGIRGITKIINVLSVPVEPEDMLQSKNLESDYHHQGEYHKTPHLFCYPAQSNFSGTKYPLAWIEKIRLGKLFPLGTPGCWFVLLDASSYVSTSPLDLSSYQPDFVTISFYKIFGFPTGLGALIVSNRVTHLLRKNYFGGGTSAAYLSGEDFYVPKASTSDRYEDGTISFLDIIAIKYGFDTLERLTGGMEHIQNHTHTLASYTYSVLSALRYANGASVIQIYSDTEFRMLDVQGPVINFNVLDESGGIIGYSQVDKLASLYNIHFRTGCFCNSGACQKHLRNSNMDVKQNLMAGHVCGDNIDVINGQPTGSIRISFGFMSTFEDARVFITFIIECFIKKPTYKLYATESLQRQYQTNRLTESDTSKEVQYLQNNRSHCEDVCLPHNHILNNVSMASNICTCKSREISSLSTNHKAITLAAIYLYPIKSCAPFQVSQWPVTEQGLLFDRNWMIVNENRVCFSQKNEPKLCLIHPSIDLKKNIMIIKAKGMDPIETPLMDDSDAKAPVCQNKVCGDRVHTYDCGEKIADWLSRFLNRKCHLIRQSSNFSRFANANRKGLLGVPHSTLSLVNEAQYLLVNRASIVYLRQQLESSDIEIDQLTQRFRANIVINGSQPFEEENWAEVFIDGLHFQVSGKCNRCQIICIDQHTGEKKKDVFQTLSTCREGKATFGMYLLNSSCSLYPALLKVGSPVIFAASASRQSKNTAK
;
A
#
# COMPACT_ATOMS: atom_id res chain seq x y z
N MET A 1 36.57 -9.44 14.95
CA MET A 1 35.48 -8.86 15.76
C MET A 1 34.57 -7.95 14.93
N LEU A 2 35.06 -6.85 14.32
CA LEU A 2 34.24 -6.00 13.43
C LEU A 2 33.81 -6.70 12.11
N THR A 3 34.68 -7.54 11.54
CA THR A 3 34.44 -8.18 10.23
C THR A 3 33.39 -9.31 10.29
N LEU A 4 33.20 -9.95 11.46
CA LEU A 4 32.17 -10.98 11.65
C LEU A 4 30.79 -10.37 12.00
N LEU A 5 30.76 -9.22 12.67
CA LEU A 5 29.53 -8.44 12.91
C LEU A 5 28.93 -7.91 11.59
N LEU A 6 29.78 -7.58 10.61
CA LEU A 6 29.33 -7.15 9.28
C LEU A 6 28.78 -8.29 8.41
N LEU A 7 29.23 -9.53 8.61
CA LEU A 7 28.75 -10.69 7.87
C LEU A 7 27.39 -11.19 8.37
N PHE A 8 27.11 -11.11 9.67
CA PHE A 8 25.82 -11.54 10.23
C PHE A 8 24.69 -10.52 10.02
N ASN A 9 25.00 -9.22 10.02
CA ASN A 9 24.02 -8.19 9.63
C ASN A 9 23.54 -8.35 8.17
N ARG A 10 24.36 -8.96 7.30
CA ARG A 10 24.02 -9.22 5.90
C ARG A 10 22.98 -10.34 5.72
N ALA A 11 23.02 -11.38 6.55
CA ALA A 11 22.14 -12.56 6.38
C ALA A 11 20.70 -12.32 6.85
N THR A 12 20.49 -11.47 7.86
CA THR A 12 19.14 -11.07 8.33
C THR A 12 18.41 -10.10 7.39
N LEU A 13 19.12 -9.51 6.41
CA LEU A 13 18.55 -8.60 5.42
C LEU A 13 18.13 -9.30 4.10
N GLU A 14 18.39 -10.61 3.96
CA GLU A 14 18.06 -11.38 2.75
C GLU A 14 16.72 -12.14 2.81
N ALA A 15 16.02 -12.13 3.95
CA ALA A 15 14.63 -12.59 4.02
C ALA A 15 13.68 -11.48 3.52
N GLY A 16 13.33 -11.52 2.24
CA GLY A 16 12.40 -10.59 1.62
C GLY A 16 11.03 -10.63 2.30
N TYR A 17 10.55 -9.46 2.75
CA TYR A 17 9.23 -8.89 2.50
C TYR A 17 9.18 -7.50 3.17
N GLU A 18 8.71 -6.51 2.42
CA GLU A 18 8.69 -5.07 2.75
C GLU A 18 8.16 -4.77 4.16
N CYS A 19 9.03 -4.22 5.00
CA CYS A 19 8.63 -3.48 6.21
C CYS A 19 9.71 -2.45 6.53
N GLU A 20 9.87 -1.46 5.65
CA GLU A 20 10.61 -0.24 5.95
C GLU A 20 9.74 0.64 6.85
N SER A 21 9.84 0.51 8.18
CA SER A 21 9.28 1.49 9.09
C SER A 21 10.25 1.80 10.23
N GLN A 22 10.88 2.97 10.16
CA GLN A 22 11.61 3.54 11.28
C GLN A 22 10.85 4.68 11.98
N TYR A 23 9.75 5.22 11.42
CA TYR A 23 9.04 6.38 12.00
C TYR A 23 7.54 6.51 11.62
N PHE A 24 6.79 5.42 11.45
CA PHE A 24 5.36 5.49 11.08
C PHE A 24 4.41 5.11 12.24
N ARG A 25 3.32 5.88 12.42
CA ARG A 25 2.20 5.51 13.31
C ARG A 25 1.39 4.41 12.60
N HIS A 26 1.68 3.15 12.93
CA HIS A 26 0.99 2.00 12.35
C HIS A 26 -0.38 1.81 13.02
N VAL A 27 -1.45 2.24 12.36
CA VAL A 27 -2.83 1.80 12.62
C VAL A 27 -3.16 0.66 11.64
N SER A 28 -2.33 -0.38 11.61
CA SER A 28 -2.45 -1.50 10.65
C SER A 28 -2.36 -2.84 11.37
N GLY A 29 -3.32 -3.74 11.14
CA GLY A 29 -3.51 -4.99 11.90
C GLY A 29 -2.48 -6.12 11.74
N ARG A 30 -1.19 -5.81 11.89
CA ARG A 30 -0.36 -6.59 12.83
C ARG A 30 -0.75 -6.07 14.22
N ALA A 31 -0.64 -6.84 15.30
CA ALA A 31 -0.54 -6.17 16.59
C ALA A 31 0.62 -5.18 16.44
N ALA A 32 0.34 -3.87 16.41
CA ALA A 32 1.35 -2.85 16.16
C ALA A 32 2.22 -2.75 17.40
N VAL A 33 3.05 -3.77 17.61
CA VAL A 33 4.02 -3.81 18.68
C VAL A 33 5.24 -3.09 18.14
N CYS A 34 5.58 -1.99 18.78
CA CYS A 34 6.66 -1.12 18.39
C CYS A 34 7.95 -1.92 18.23
N LYS A 35 8.71 -1.66 17.16
CA LYS A 35 10.06 -2.20 16.96
C LYS A 35 10.98 -2.00 18.17
N ALA A 36 10.67 -1.01 19.01
CA ALA A 36 11.31 -0.78 20.31
C ALA A 36 11.36 -2.04 21.20
N LEU A 37 10.38 -2.95 21.15
CA LEU A 37 10.44 -4.19 21.92
C LEU A 37 11.45 -5.18 21.32
N SER A 38 11.58 -5.23 19.99
CA SER A 38 12.64 -5.98 19.31
C SER A 38 14.03 -5.40 19.60
N ASP A 39 14.16 -4.07 19.56
CA ASP A 39 15.42 -3.38 19.83
C ASP A 39 15.81 -3.48 21.33
N PHE A 40 14.83 -3.45 22.25
CA PHE A 40 15.03 -3.62 23.69
C PHE A 40 15.32 -5.07 24.08
N LEU A 41 14.78 -6.04 23.35
CA LEU A 41 15.12 -7.45 23.52
C LEU A 41 16.52 -7.76 22.97
N GLN A 42 16.97 -7.12 21.89
CA GLN A 42 18.22 -7.48 21.20
C GLN A 42 19.50 -7.26 22.03
N GLU A 43 19.62 -6.18 22.81
CA GLU A 43 20.88 -5.88 23.53
C GLU A 43 21.12 -6.79 24.77
N PRO A 44 20.16 -6.96 25.70
CA PRO A 44 20.35 -7.88 26.84
C PRO A 44 20.40 -9.35 26.42
N PHE A 45 19.64 -9.71 25.37
CA PHE A 45 19.60 -11.07 24.83
C PHE A 45 20.94 -11.49 24.21
N ARG A 46 21.64 -10.59 23.50
CA ARG A 46 22.94 -10.86 22.87
C ARG A 46 24.05 -11.14 23.88
N LEU A 47 24.10 -10.40 24.98
CA LEU A 47 25.07 -10.62 26.07
C LEU A 47 24.80 -11.95 26.80
N TRP A 48 23.53 -12.27 27.05
CA TRP A 48 23.13 -13.53 27.69
C TRP A 48 23.36 -14.77 26.80
N LEU A 49 23.15 -14.65 25.48
CA LEU A 49 23.30 -15.73 24.50
C LEU A 49 24.72 -16.32 24.50
N TRP A 50 25.71 -15.45 24.72
CA TRP A 50 27.13 -15.79 24.72
C TRP A 50 27.54 -16.59 25.96
N GLU A 51 26.96 -16.30 27.14
CA GLU A 51 27.32 -16.98 28.38
C GLU A 51 26.67 -18.37 28.54
N HIS A 52 25.54 -18.66 27.88
CA HIS A 52 24.73 -19.83 28.18
C HIS A 52 24.45 -20.78 26.99
N TYR A 53 25.28 -20.75 25.94
CA TYR A 53 25.12 -21.56 24.72
C TYR A 53 25.26 -23.09 24.94
N ARG A 54 25.76 -23.54 26.10
CA ARG A 54 26.07 -24.97 26.38
C ARG A 54 24.91 -25.87 26.82
N GLY A 55 23.67 -25.39 26.92
CA GLY A 55 22.55 -26.18 27.49
C GLY A 55 21.26 -26.10 26.67
N TYR A 56 21.21 -26.76 25.53
CA TYR A 56 20.09 -26.67 24.58
C TYR A 56 18.86 -27.48 25.03
N GLU A 57 19.04 -28.71 25.51
CA GLU A 57 17.94 -29.63 25.84
C GLU A 57 17.11 -29.19 27.06
N LYS A 58 17.76 -28.72 28.14
CA LYS A 58 17.04 -28.23 29.34
C LYS A 58 16.26 -26.93 29.09
N LYS A 59 16.67 -26.13 28.09
CA LYS A 59 16.05 -24.83 27.81
C LYS A 59 14.79 -24.95 26.97
N GLY A 60 14.72 -25.89 26.01
CA GLY A 60 13.49 -26.13 25.22
C GLY A 60 12.29 -26.52 26.10
N ILE A 61 12.53 -27.33 27.13
CA ILE A 61 11.51 -27.75 28.12
C ILE A 61 10.93 -26.53 28.89
N GLN A 62 11.79 -25.58 29.27
CA GLN A 62 11.35 -24.38 30.00
C GLN A 62 10.52 -23.43 29.13
N GLN A 63 10.75 -23.41 27.81
CA GLN A 63 9.98 -22.58 26.88
C GLN A 63 8.58 -23.12 26.62
N ASN A 64 8.46 -24.44 26.43
CA ASN A 64 7.17 -25.10 26.27
C ASN A 64 6.29 -24.86 27.50
N TRP A 65 6.88 -24.94 28.70
CA TRP A 65 6.18 -24.64 29.94
C TRP A 65 5.59 -23.23 29.97
N ARG A 66 6.33 -22.21 29.54
CA ARG A 66 5.85 -20.82 29.54
C ARG A 66 4.69 -20.58 28.56
N ILE A 67 4.73 -21.22 27.39
CA ILE A 67 3.65 -21.16 26.39
C ILE A 67 2.38 -21.81 26.96
N LEU A 68 2.49 -23.02 27.51
CA LEU A 68 1.35 -23.75 28.09
C LEU A 68 0.76 -23.00 29.29
N GLN A 69 1.61 -22.42 30.15
CA GLN A 69 1.18 -21.57 31.26
C GLN A 69 0.38 -20.36 30.78
N HIS A 70 0.81 -19.69 29.70
CA HIS A 70 0.08 -18.55 29.15
C HIS A 70 -1.35 -18.91 28.71
N PHE A 71 -1.54 -20.15 28.25
CA PHE A 71 -2.85 -20.69 27.86
C PHE A 71 -3.55 -21.47 28.98
N ASN A 72 -3.10 -21.34 30.22
CA ASN A 72 -3.64 -22.01 31.40
C ASN A 72 -3.79 -23.53 31.21
N THR A 73 -2.72 -24.19 30.76
CA THR A 73 -2.68 -25.65 30.58
C THR A 73 -1.30 -26.23 30.91
N SER A 74 -1.18 -27.55 30.81
CA SER A 74 -0.01 -28.33 31.22
C SER A 74 0.54 -29.18 30.08
N SER A 75 1.77 -29.70 30.25
CA SER A 75 2.35 -30.67 29.33
C SER A 75 1.68 -32.05 29.39
N GLU A 76 0.85 -32.32 30.41
CA GLU A 76 0.06 -33.54 30.52
C GLU A 76 -1.15 -33.48 29.58
N ASP A 77 -1.72 -32.29 29.38
CA ASP A 77 -2.91 -32.08 28.55
C ASP A 77 -2.55 -31.77 27.09
N TYR A 78 -1.49 -31.00 26.86
CA TYR A 78 -1.13 -30.48 25.55
C TYR A 78 0.37 -30.54 25.25
N THR A 79 0.69 -30.83 23.99
CA THR A 79 2.05 -30.75 23.43
C THR A 79 2.17 -29.53 22.52
N VAL A 80 3.28 -28.79 22.63
CA VAL A 80 3.64 -27.70 21.71
C VAL A 80 4.56 -28.24 20.61
N ILE A 81 4.21 -27.95 19.35
CA ILE A 81 5.02 -28.26 18.16
C ILE A 81 5.34 -26.94 17.47
N PHE A 82 6.61 -26.57 17.38
CA PHE A 82 7.03 -25.34 16.70
C PHE A 82 6.91 -25.46 15.19
N THR A 83 6.44 -24.39 14.55
CA THR A 83 6.25 -24.32 13.10
C THR A 83 6.65 -22.94 12.57
N ALA A 84 6.76 -22.78 11.25
CA ALA A 84 7.09 -21.50 10.63
C ALA A 84 5.98 -20.41 10.75
N GLY A 85 4.91 -20.68 11.50
CA GLY A 85 3.73 -19.82 11.67
C GLY A 85 2.43 -20.63 11.62
N SER A 86 1.29 -19.97 11.87
CA SER A 86 -0.01 -20.65 11.88
C SER A 86 -0.35 -21.36 10.57
N THR A 87 0.06 -20.82 9.43
CA THR A 87 -0.16 -21.46 8.12
C THR A 87 0.57 -22.81 8.04
N ALA A 88 1.80 -22.89 8.55
CA ALA A 88 2.55 -24.14 8.59
C ALA A 88 1.92 -25.13 9.59
N ALA A 89 1.44 -24.65 10.74
CA ALA A 89 0.69 -25.46 11.70
C ALA A 89 -0.60 -26.06 11.10
N MET A 90 -1.40 -25.27 10.39
CA MET A 90 -2.61 -25.75 9.71
C MET A 90 -2.30 -26.79 8.62
N LYS A 91 -1.25 -26.53 7.83
CA LYS A 91 -0.77 -27.47 6.81
C LYS A 91 -0.32 -28.78 7.45
N LEU A 92 0.44 -28.70 8.54
CA LEU A 92 0.89 -29.87 9.29
C LEU A 92 -0.30 -30.71 9.77
N VAL A 93 -1.33 -30.10 10.36
CA VAL A 93 -2.56 -30.81 10.76
C VAL A 93 -3.19 -31.52 9.56
N ALA A 94 -3.31 -30.84 8.42
CA ALA A 94 -3.87 -31.46 7.22
C ALA A 94 -3.05 -32.66 6.70
N GLU A 95 -1.73 -32.66 6.90
CA GLU A 95 -0.86 -33.76 6.49
C GLU A 95 -0.87 -34.94 7.47
N ILE A 96 -1.06 -34.67 8.77
CA ILE A 96 -0.94 -35.71 9.82
C ILE A 96 -2.27 -36.26 10.35
N PHE A 97 -3.39 -35.61 10.04
CA PHE A 97 -4.70 -36.05 10.49
C PHE A 97 -5.06 -37.42 9.86
N PRO A 98 -5.68 -38.35 10.61
CA PRO A 98 -5.96 -39.72 10.15
C PRO A 98 -7.15 -39.77 9.18
N TRP A 99 -7.02 -39.15 8.01
CA TRP A 99 -8.07 -39.11 7.00
C TRP A 99 -8.48 -40.51 6.51
N THR A 100 -9.78 -40.72 6.39
CA THR A 100 -10.39 -41.85 5.69
C THR A 100 -10.87 -41.39 4.31
N PRO A 101 -10.30 -41.90 3.21
CA PRO A 101 -10.78 -41.59 1.87
C PRO A 101 -12.24 -42.00 1.68
N ASN A 102 -12.97 -41.29 0.81
CA ASN A 102 -14.31 -41.70 0.41
C ASN A 102 -14.20 -42.92 -0.53
N CYS A 103 -15.01 -43.95 -0.30
CA CYS A 103 -15.06 -45.16 -1.13
C CYS A 103 -16.50 -45.40 -1.60
N LEU A 104 -16.69 -46.29 -2.58
CA LEU A 104 -18.03 -46.63 -3.10
C LEU A 104 -18.95 -47.19 -1.99
N ASP A 105 -18.37 -47.93 -1.04
CA ASP A 105 -19.13 -48.69 -0.03
C ASP A 105 -19.14 -48.02 1.37
N ASN A 106 -18.40 -46.93 1.58
CA ASN A 106 -18.35 -46.25 2.87
C ASN A 106 -18.08 -44.74 2.76
N THR A 107 -18.78 -43.96 3.59
CA THR A 107 -18.57 -42.52 3.69
C THR A 107 -17.24 -42.22 4.39
N GLY A 108 -16.31 -41.64 3.65
CA GLY A 108 -15.02 -41.21 4.18
C GLY A 108 -15.12 -40.00 5.12
N SER A 109 -13.96 -39.53 5.56
CA SER A 109 -13.80 -38.32 6.36
C SER A 109 -14.43 -37.09 5.68
N ARG A 110 -14.65 -36.07 6.50
CA ARG A 110 -15.18 -34.77 6.10
C ARG A 110 -14.28 -33.70 6.68
N PHE A 111 -13.91 -32.73 5.86
CA PHE A 111 -13.23 -31.53 6.30
C PHE A 111 -14.20 -30.35 6.20
N CYS A 112 -14.71 -29.90 7.34
CA CYS A 112 -15.56 -28.73 7.41
C CYS A 112 -14.76 -27.51 7.87
N TYR A 113 -15.06 -26.35 7.32
CA TYR A 113 -14.44 -25.10 7.75
C TYR A 113 -15.41 -23.94 7.66
N LEU A 114 -15.30 -22.97 8.57
CA LEU A 114 -16.08 -21.74 8.45
C LEU A 114 -15.64 -20.93 7.23
N THR A 115 -16.58 -20.33 6.52
CA THR A 115 -16.30 -19.48 5.35
C THR A 115 -15.47 -18.24 5.70
N ASP A 116 -15.48 -17.80 6.96
CA ASP A 116 -14.62 -16.72 7.48
C ASP A 116 -13.22 -17.18 7.92
N ASN A 117 -12.83 -18.43 7.70
CA ASN A 117 -11.45 -18.82 7.96
C ASN A 117 -10.45 -18.08 7.06
N HIS A 118 -9.22 -17.96 7.57
CA HIS A 118 -8.08 -17.51 6.79
C HIS A 118 -7.82 -18.45 5.58
N THR A 119 -7.33 -17.91 4.46
CA THR A 119 -7.04 -18.68 3.23
C THR A 119 -6.15 -19.91 3.45
N SER A 120 -5.33 -19.93 4.49
CA SER A 120 -4.53 -21.09 4.88
C SER A 120 -5.38 -22.33 5.20
N VAL A 121 -6.56 -22.16 5.79
CA VAL A 121 -7.52 -23.25 6.04
C VAL A 121 -8.17 -23.70 4.73
N ILE A 122 -8.47 -22.76 3.84
CA ILE A 122 -8.97 -23.07 2.49
C ILE A 122 -7.94 -23.92 1.72
N GLY A 123 -6.64 -23.68 1.95
CA GLY A 123 -5.54 -24.47 1.37
C GLY A 123 -5.60 -25.97 1.70
N ILE A 124 -6.16 -26.35 2.84
CA ILE A 124 -6.33 -27.77 3.25
C ILE A 124 -7.15 -28.55 2.22
N ARG A 125 -8.08 -27.90 1.51
CA ARG A 125 -8.88 -28.49 0.43
C ARG A 125 -8.02 -29.14 -0.65
N GLY A 126 -6.83 -28.59 -0.91
CA GLY A 126 -5.89 -29.15 -1.88
C GLY A 126 -5.40 -30.52 -1.43
N ILE A 127 -5.05 -30.67 -0.16
CA ILE A 127 -4.58 -31.92 0.44
C ILE A 127 -5.72 -32.94 0.49
N THR A 128 -6.89 -32.54 1.04
CA THR A 128 -8.03 -33.45 1.18
C THR A 128 -8.55 -33.94 -0.17
N LYS A 129 -8.49 -33.11 -1.23
CA LYS A 129 -8.86 -33.53 -2.58
C LYS A 129 -7.97 -34.67 -3.12
N ILE A 130 -6.66 -34.62 -2.87
CA ILE A 130 -5.71 -35.64 -3.34
C ILE A 130 -6.01 -37.00 -2.72
N ILE A 131 -6.44 -37.01 -1.46
CA ILE A 131 -6.76 -38.22 -0.69
C ILE A 131 -8.25 -38.60 -0.72
N ASN A 132 -9.01 -38.05 -1.67
CA ASN A 132 -10.46 -38.29 -1.85
C ASN A 132 -11.33 -38.02 -0.60
N VAL A 133 -11.02 -36.96 0.15
CA VAL A 133 -11.81 -36.47 1.29
C VAL A 133 -12.61 -35.24 0.87
N LEU A 134 -13.90 -35.23 1.20
CA LEU A 134 -14.81 -34.13 0.88
C LEU A 134 -14.56 -32.93 1.81
N SER A 135 -14.32 -31.76 1.22
CA SER A 135 -14.28 -30.49 1.94
C SER A 135 -15.62 -29.76 1.82
N VAL A 136 -16.14 -29.27 2.93
CA VAL A 136 -17.45 -28.60 3.01
C VAL A 136 -17.29 -27.22 3.67
N PRO A 137 -17.50 -26.11 2.96
CA PRO A 137 -17.62 -24.80 3.59
C PRO A 137 -18.90 -24.74 4.44
N VAL A 138 -18.83 -24.11 5.60
CA VAL A 138 -19.96 -23.91 6.52
C VAL A 138 -20.11 -22.41 6.78
N GLU A 139 -21.30 -21.85 6.60
CA GLU A 139 -21.52 -20.45 6.93
C GLU A 139 -21.66 -20.28 8.45
N PRO A 140 -21.16 -19.18 9.04
CA PRO A 140 -21.30 -18.94 10.48
C PRO A 140 -22.75 -18.97 10.97
N GLU A 141 -23.68 -18.50 10.16
CA GLU A 141 -25.11 -18.50 10.45
C GLU A 141 -25.66 -19.93 10.64
N ASP A 142 -25.19 -20.90 9.85
CA ASP A 142 -25.63 -22.29 9.95
C ASP A 142 -25.23 -22.91 11.29
N MET A 143 -24.00 -22.60 11.76
CA MET A 143 -23.49 -23.03 13.07
C MET A 143 -24.18 -22.34 14.26
N LEU A 144 -24.66 -21.11 14.06
CA LEU A 144 -25.40 -20.36 15.09
C LEU A 144 -26.87 -20.80 15.17
N GLN A 145 -27.46 -21.14 14.04
CA GLN A 145 -28.87 -21.55 13.93
C GLN A 145 -29.10 -23.04 14.15
N SER A 146 -28.05 -23.86 14.08
CA SER A 146 -28.15 -25.29 14.39
C SER A 146 -28.72 -25.45 15.80
N LYS A 147 -29.99 -25.85 15.88
CA LYS A 147 -30.65 -26.18 17.15
C LYS A 147 -29.82 -27.28 17.82
N ASN A 148 -29.70 -27.23 19.15
CA ASN A 148 -29.26 -28.38 19.93
C ASN A 148 -30.21 -29.53 19.54
N LEU A 149 -29.79 -30.38 18.60
CA LEU A 149 -30.52 -31.59 18.30
C LEU A 149 -30.25 -32.49 19.49
N GLU A 150 -31.24 -32.60 20.39
CA GLU A 150 -31.38 -33.76 21.25
C GLU A 150 -31.72 -34.95 20.33
N SER A 151 -30.75 -35.41 19.55
CA SER A 151 -30.86 -36.65 18.81
C SER A 151 -30.14 -37.73 19.58
N ASP A 152 -30.87 -38.81 19.87
CA ASP A 152 -30.43 -40.06 20.48
C ASP A 152 -29.42 -40.81 19.59
N TYR A 153 -28.33 -40.16 19.16
CA TYR A 153 -27.18 -40.86 18.61
C TYR A 153 -26.44 -41.54 19.75
N HIS A 154 -27.04 -42.62 20.25
CA HIS A 154 -26.48 -43.52 21.23
C HIS A 154 -25.02 -43.85 20.91
N HIS A 155 -24.17 -43.68 21.93
CA HIS A 155 -22.81 -44.18 21.97
C HIS A 155 -22.80 -45.71 21.81
N GLN A 156 -22.75 -46.21 20.57
CA GLN A 156 -22.36 -47.58 20.28
C GLN A 156 -20.93 -47.58 19.71
N GLY A 157 -20.02 -48.24 20.43
CA GLY A 157 -18.68 -48.68 19.99
C GLY A 157 -17.61 -47.60 19.80
N GLU A 158 -16.65 -47.51 20.71
CA GLU A 158 -15.56 -46.50 20.71
C GLU A 158 -14.46 -46.70 19.64
N TYR A 159 -14.43 -47.81 18.89
CA TYR A 159 -13.22 -48.17 18.12
C TYR A 159 -13.31 -48.09 16.57
N HIS A 160 -14.43 -47.68 15.97
CA HIS A 160 -14.58 -47.65 14.50
C HIS A 160 -15.39 -46.46 13.93
N LYS A 161 -15.26 -45.25 14.51
CA LYS A 161 -15.90 -44.05 13.94
C LYS A 161 -14.96 -43.29 13.02
N THR A 162 -15.43 -42.98 11.80
CA THR A 162 -14.70 -42.18 10.81
C THR A 162 -14.34 -40.80 11.39
N PRO A 163 -13.07 -40.35 11.34
CA PRO A 163 -12.66 -39.06 11.87
C PRO A 163 -13.02 -37.92 10.89
N HIS A 164 -13.65 -36.87 11.41
CA HIS A 164 -13.98 -35.64 10.71
C HIS A 164 -13.24 -34.47 11.37
N LEU A 165 -12.83 -33.48 10.57
CA LEU A 165 -12.14 -32.30 11.08
C LEU A 165 -12.99 -31.06 10.80
N PHE A 166 -13.27 -30.29 11.85
CA PHE A 166 -13.87 -28.97 11.76
C PHE A 166 -12.85 -27.90 12.12
N CYS A 167 -12.64 -26.95 11.22
CA CYS A 167 -11.79 -25.79 11.47
C CYS A 167 -12.60 -24.51 11.52
N TYR A 168 -12.35 -23.67 12.52
CA TYR A 168 -12.97 -22.34 12.59
C TYR A 168 -12.04 -21.33 13.29
N PRO A 169 -12.13 -20.03 12.94
CA PRO A 169 -11.34 -19.03 13.62
C PRO A 169 -11.97 -18.69 14.96
N ALA A 170 -11.16 -18.49 16.00
CA ALA A 170 -11.66 -17.93 17.26
C ALA A 170 -12.06 -16.44 17.09
N GLN A 171 -11.38 -15.73 16.19
CA GLN A 171 -11.68 -14.34 15.82
C GLN A 171 -11.45 -14.10 14.33
N SER A 172 -12.43 -13.48 13.67
CA SER A 172 -12.32 -13.02 12.29
C SER A 172 -11.14 -12.07 12.10
N ASN A 173 -10.32 -12.27 11.06
CA ASN A 173 -9.33 -11.25 10.65
C ASN A 173 -9.99 -10.14 9.82
N PHE A 174 -11.22 -10.33 9.35
CA PHE A 174 -11.97 -9.39 8.52
C PHE A 174 -12.81 -8.45 9.38
N SER A 175 -13.80 -8.96 10.12
CA SER A 175 -14.77 -8.16 10.88
C SER A 175 -14.40 -7.99 12.36
N GLY A 176 -13.45 -8.79 12.87
CA GLY A 176 -13.15 -8.87 14.30
C GLY A 176 -14.15 -9.67 15.11
N THR A 177 -15.20 -10.22 14.51
CA THR A 177 -16.18 -11.07 15.19
C THR A 177 -15.50 -12.24 15.89
N LYS A 178 -15.85 -12.48 17.15
CA LYS A 178 -15.39 -13.63 17.93
C LYS A 178 -16.43 -14.73 17.89
N TYR A 179 -16.01 -15.92 17.50
CA TYR A 179 -16.90 -17.07 17.43
C TYR A 179 -16.93 -17.83 18.76
N PRO A 180 -18.07 -18.43 19.15
CA PRO A 180 -18.19 -19.08 20.46
C PRO A 180 -17.16 -20.20 20.66
N LEU A 181 -16.31 -20.06 21.69
CA LEU A 181 -15.40 -21.15 22.10
C LEU A 181 -16.17 -22.36 22.64
N ALA A 182 -17.39 -22.15 23.16
CA ALA A 182 -18.29 -23.23 23.60
C ALA A 182 -18.64 -24.23 22.48
N TRP A 183 -18.46 -23.88 21.20
CA TRP A 183 -18.62 -24.84 20.10
C TRP A 183 -17.66 -26.02 20.20
N ILE A 184 -16.46 -25.82 20.74
CA ILE A 184 -15.46 -26.88 20.93
C ILE A 184 -16.06 -28.03 21.74
N GLU A 185 -16.59 -27.72 22.92
CA GLU A 185 -17.18 -28.72 23.80
C GLU A 185 -18.45 -29.31 23.20
N LYS A 186 -19.33 -28.48 22.62
CA LYS A 186 -20.56 -28.98 21.99
C LYS A 186 -20.30 -29.94 20.84
N ILE A 187 -19.30 -29.69 20.01
CA ILE A 187 -18.91 -30.59 18.90
C ILE A 187 -18.33 -31.89 19.46
N ARG A 188 -17.44 -31.78 20.44
CA ARG A 188 -16.83 -32.95 21.10
C ARG A 188 -17.88 -33.85 21.77
N LEU A 189 -18.90 -33.25 22.39
CA LEU A 189 -20.01 -33.95 23.03
C LEU A 189 -21.11 -34.40 22.03
N GLY A 190 -20.95 -34.16 20.73
CA GLY A 190 -21.97 -34.51 19.73
C GLY A 190 -23.29 -33.72 19.89
N LYS A 191 -23.25 -32.53 20.48
CA LYS A 191 -24.40 -31.62 20.66
C LYS A 191 -24.50 -30.57 19.54
N LEU A 192 -23.45 -30.44 18.74
CA LEU A 192 -23.34 -29.50 17.63
C LEU A 192 -22.59 -30.18 16.49
N PHE A 193 -23.12 -30.08 15.28
CA PHE A 193 -22.53 -30.75 14.10
C PHE A 193 -22.38 -29.73 12.97
N PRO A 194 -21.16 -29.52 12.44
CA PRO A 194 -20.95 -28.72 11.24
C PRO A 194 -21.64 -29.31 10.01
N LEU A 195 -21.85 -30.63 10.02
CA LEU A 195 -22.57 -31.37 9.01
C LEU A 195 -23.20 -32.61 9.67
N GLY A 196 -24.43 -32.96 9.29
CA GLY A 196 -25.17 -34.12 9.79
C GLY A 196 -24.62 -35.47 9.29
N THR A 197 -23.30 -35.67 9.34
CA THR A 197 -22.63 -36.92 8.96
C THR A 197 -22.20 -37.68 10.22
N PRO A 198 -22.52 -38.99 10.33
CA PRO A 198 -22.07 -39.83 11.45
C PRO A 198 -20.54 -39.96 11.47
N GLY A 199 -19.94 -39.80 12.65
CA GLY A 199 -18.51 -40.02 12.86
C GLY A 199 -18.00 -39.29 14.10
N CYS A 200 -16.68 -39.23 14.24
CA CYS A 200 -16.00 -38.53 15.35
C CYS A 200 -15.49 -37.19 14.88
N TRP A 201 -15.97 -36.09 15.47
CA TRP A 201 -15.58 -34.73 15.10
C TRP A 201 -14.43 -34.22 15.96
N PHE A 202 -13.38 -33.74 15.30
CA PHE A 202 -12.23 -33.08 15.90
C PHE A 202 -12.21 -31.60 15.53
N VAL A 203 -11.69 -30.76 16.42
CA VAL A 203 -11.69 -29.30 16.27
C VAL A 203 -10.29 -28.73 16.11
N LEU A 204 -10.07 -28.04 14.99
CA LEU A 204 -8.91 -27.19 14.72
C LEU A 204 -9.27 -25.72 14.91
N LEU A 205 -8.84 -25.15 16.03
CA LEU A 205 -9.06 -23.75 16.35
C LEU A 205 -7.96 -22.87 15.73
N ASP A 206 -8.34 -21.99 14.80
CA ASP A 206 -7.47 -20.89 14.37
C ASP A 206 -7.54 -19.74 15.39
N ALA A 207 -6.62 -19.79 16.36
CA ALA A 207 -6.55 -18.83 17.46
C ALA A 207 -5.66 -17.62 17.13
N SER A 208 -5.02 -17.60 15.96
CA SER A 208 -3.95 -16.66 15.60
C SER A 208 -4.30 -15.18 15.72
N SER A 209 -5.54 -14.81 15.37
CA SER A 209 -6.06 -13.44 15.51
C SER A 209 -6.53 -13.19 16.95
N TYR A 210 -7.18 -14.17 17.56
CA TYR A 210 -7.80 -14.06 18.89
C TYR A 210 -6.78 -13.83 20.00
N VAL A 211 -5.72 -14.65 20.06
CA VAL A 211 -4.71 -14.60 21.14
C VAL A 211 -3.80 -13.37 21.07
N SER A 212 -3.94 -12.54 20.03
CA SER A 212 -3.24 -11.25 19.97
C SER A 212 -3.82 -10.21 20.92
N THR A 213 -5.11 -10.34 21.27
CA THR A 213 -5.83 -9.33 22.06
C THR A 213 -6.88 -9.92 23.01
N SER A 214 -7.00 -11.24 23.13
CA SER A 214 -7.96 -11.90 24.01
C SER A 214 -7.34 -13.07 24.77
N PRO A 215 -7.74 -13.30 26.03
CA PRO A 215 -7.29 -14.46 26.81
C PRO A 215 -7.89 -15.75 26.25
N LEU A 216 -7.06 -16.78 26.08
CA LEU A 216 -7.50 -18.13 25.73
C LEU A 216 -7.10 -19.09 26.87
N ASP A 217 -8.10 -19.70 27.49
CA ASP A 217 -7.92 -20.67 28.57
C ASP A 217 -8.20 -22.09 28.06
N LEU A 218 -7.14 -22.88 27.91
CA LEU A 218 -7.21 -24.26 27.42
C LEU A 218 -7.63 -25.26 28.50
N SER A 219 -7.68 -24.88 29.78
CA SER A 219 -8.33 -25.71 30.80
C SER A 219 -9.85 -25.68 30.62
N SER A 220 -10.40 -24.51 30.28
CA SER A 220 -11.82 -24.26 30.07
C SER A 220 -12.30 -24.74 28.69
N TYR A 221 -11.54 -24.45 27.64
CA TYR A 221 -11.89 -24.82 26.27
C TYR A 221 -10.80 -25.71 25.68
N GLN A 222 -11.12 -26.97 25.40
CA GLN A 222 -10.12 -27.99 25.08
C GLN A 222 -10.21 -28.48 23.62
N PRO A 223 -9.85 -27.67 22.61
CA PRO A 223 -9.81 -28.07 21.21
C PRO A 223 -8.72 -29.12 20.98
N ASP A 224 -8.86 -29.93 19.93
CA ASP A 224 -7.88 -30.97 19.62
C ASP A 224 -6.59 -30.37 19.05
N PHE A 225 -6.72 -29.27 18.30
CA PHE A 225 -5.62 -28.55 17.69
C PHE A 225 -5.82 -27.04 17.84
N VAL A 226 -4.77 -26.30 18.21
CA VAL A 226 -4.76 -24.84 18.26
C VAL A 226 -3.58 -24.31 17.45
N THR A 227 -3.84 -23.34 16.58
CA THR A 227 -2.79 -22.70 15.79
C THR A 227 -2.57 -21.27 16.23
N ILE A 228 -1.30 -20.91 16.43
CA ILE A 228 -0.89 -19.57 16.89
C ILE A 228 0.34 -19.05 16.12
N SER A 229 0.49 -17.72 16.09
CA SER A 229 1.65 -17.02 15.55
C SER A 229 2.18 -16.04 16.59
N PHE A 230 3.43 -16.20 17.02
CA PHE A 230 3.98 -15.39 18.12
C PHE A 230 4.16 -13.92 17.75
N TYR A 231 4.55 -13.62 16.50
CA TYR A 231 4.65 -12.23 16.03
C TYR A 231 3.31 -11.48 16.09
N LYS A 232 2.16 -12.18 16.06
CA LYS A 232 0.86 -11.54 16.20
C LYS A 232 0.57 -11.15 17.65
N ILE A 233 1.20 -11.80 18.63
CA ILE A 233 1.03 -11.51 20.05
C ILE A 233 1.92 -10.35 20.47
N PHE A 234 3.23 -10.41 20.14
CA PHE A 234 4.21 -9.41 20.60
C PHE A 234 5.15 -8.85 19.50
N GLY A 235 4.82 -8.98 18.21
CA GLY A 235 5.52 -8.32 17.08
C GLY A 235 6.80 -8.98 16.57
N PHE A 236 7.35 -9.93 17.32
CA PHE A 236 8.58 -10.68 17.06
C PHE A 236 8.40 -12.09 17.65
N PRO A 237 9.19 -13.12 17.30
CA PRO A 237 9.93 -13.29 16.06
C PRO A 237 8.99 -13.57 14.88
N THR A 238 9.32 -13.02 13.71
CA THR A 238 8.61 -13.33 12.45
C THR A 238 9.05 -14.69 11.92
N GLY A 239 8.11 -15.47 11.37
CA GLY A 239 8.43 -16.80 10.84
C GLY A 239 8.47 -17.91 11.89
N LEU A 240 7.94 -17.66 13.10
CA LEU A 240 7.76 -18.66 14.13
C LEU A 240 6.31 -18.65 14.64
N GLY A 241 5.73 -19.83 14.77
CA GLY A 241 4.43 -20.09 15.36
C GLY A 241 4.42 -21.47 16.02
N ALA A 242 3.25 -21.92 16.45
CA ALA A 242 3.10 -23.22 17.05
C ALA A 242 1.77 -23.86 16.70
N LEU A 243 1.80 -25.19 16.66
CA LEU A 243 0.65 -26.06 16.77
C LEU A 243 0.62 -26.60 18.20
N ILE A 244 -0.44 -26.29 18.95
CA ILE A 244 -0.67 -26.86 20.28
C ILE A 244 -1.67 -28.01 20.11
N VAL A 245 -1.26 -29.23 20.44
CA VAL A 245 -2.02 -30.46 20.17
C VAL A 245 -2.45 -31.09 21.48
N SER A 246 -3.72 -31.45 21.59
CA SER A 246 -4.20 -32.19 22.76
C SER A 246 -3.56 -33.58 22.81
N ASN A 247 -3.01 -33.95 23.96
CA ASN A 247 -2.36 -35.26 24.14
C ASN A 247 -3.33 -36.42 23.90
N ARG A 248 -4.64 -36.19 24.06
CA ARG A 248 -5.72 -37.14 23.76
C ARG A 248 -5.71 -37.63 22.31
N VAL A 249 -5.27 -36.81 21.35
CA VAL A 249 -5.33 -37.15 19.92
C VAL A 249 -3.98 -37.53 19.32
N THR A 250 -2.88 -37.37 20.07
CA THR A 250 -1.51 -37.57 19.56
C THR A 250 -1.23 -38.98 19.05
N HIS A 251 -1.88 -40.00 19.61
CA HIS A 251 -1.75 -41.40 19.19
C HIS A 251 -2.46 -41.69 17.85
N LEU A 252 -3.37 -40.81 17.42
CA LEU A 252 -4.11 -40.95 16.17
C LEU A 252 -3.36 -40.34 14.98
N LEU A 253 -2.41 -39.44 15.22
CA LEU A 253 -1.72 -38.67 14.19
C LEU A 253 -0.71 -39.54 13.43
N ARG A 254 -0.72 -39.45 12.10
CA ARG A 254 0.12 -40.27 11.21
C ARG A 254 0.92 -39.39 10.28
N LYS A 255 2.25 -39.49 10.35
CA LYS A 255 3.15 -38.76 9.45
C LYS A 255 3.74 -39.70 8.42
N ASN A 256 3.53 -39.41 7.14
CA ASN A 256 4.08 -40.21 6.03
C ASN A 256 5.46 -39.73 5.57
N TYR A 257 5.85 -38.50 5.93
CA TYR A 257 7.15 -37.92 5.62
C TYR A 257 7.99 -37.82 6.90
N PHE A 258 9.30 -38.06 6.81
CA PHE A 258 10.23 -37.78 7.90
C PHE A 258 11.38 -36.90 7.41
N GLY A 259 11.65 -35.81 8.13
CA GLY A 259 12.85 -34.99 7.97
C GLY A 259 13.94 -35.33 8.98
N GLY A 260 15.10 -34.68 8.84
CA GLY A 260 16.17 -34.78 9.83
C GLY A 260 15.67 -34.38 11.22
N GLY A 261 16.05 -35.14 12.24
CA GLY A 261 15.68 -34.87 13.64
C GLY A 261 14.37 -35.51 14.13
N THR A 262 13.56 -36.11 13.24
CA THR A 262 12.26 -36.72 13.59
C THR A 262 12.29 -38.26 13.69
N SER A 263 13.30 -38.89 13.09
CA SER A 263 13.57 -40.33 13.18
C SER A 263 14.48 -40.68 14.36
N ALA A 264 14.17 -41.79 15.04
CA ALA A 264 15.09 -42.45 15.97
C ALA A 264 16.03 -43.42 15.23
N ALA A 265 15.51 -44.12 14.22
CA ALA A 265 16.28 -44.98 13.33
C ALA A 265 15.60 -45.02 11.95
N TYR A 266 16.39 -45.18 10.89
CA TYR A 266 15.90 -45.42 9.54
C TYR A 266 16.97 -46.12 8.71
N LEU A 267 16.56 -46.88 7.69
CA LEU A 267 17.46 -47.48 6.71
C LEU A 267 17.34 -46.76 5.38
N SER A 268 18.44 -46.71 4.62
CA SER A 268 18.45 -46.07 3.29
C SER A 268 18.02 -47.02 2.17
N GLY A 269 18.20 -48.33 2.35
CA GLY A 269 17.94 -49.36 1.33
C GLY A 269 16.61 -50.11 1.50
N GLU A 270 15.91 -49.88 2.61
CA GLU A 270 14.69 -50.60 2.98
C GLU A 270 13.66 -49.62 3.54
N ASP A 271 12.37 -49.95 3.40
CA ASP A 271 11.28 -49.21 4.02
C ASP A 271 11.20 -49.52 5.51
N PHE A 272 12.19 -48.99 6.25
CA PHE A 272 12.29 -49.09 7.70
C PHE A 272 12.50 -47.71 8.28
N TYR A 273 11.55 -47.29 9.12
CA TYR A 273 11.56 -46.02 9.83
C TYR A 273 10.98 -46.19 11.22
N VAL A 274 11.70 -45.69 12.23
CA VAL A 274 11.25 -45.62 13.62
C VAL A 274 11.17 -44.13 14.00
N PRO A 275 9.98 -43.59 14.30
CA PRO A 275 9.83 -42.21 14.76
C PRO A 275 10.42 -42.03 16.16
N LYS A 276 10.83 -40.80 16.49
CA LYS A 276 11.17 -40.46 17.89
C LYS A 276 9.99 -40.67 18.84
N ALA A 277 10.30 -40.95 20.11
CA ALA A 277 9.27 -41.18 21.14
C ALA A 277 8.51 -39.90 21.52
N SER A 278 9.20 -38.76 21.60
CA SER A 278 8.59 -37.46 21.92
C SER A 278 7.64 -37.01 20.81
N THR A 279 6.42 -36.58 21.16
CA THR A 279 5.46 -36.04 20.20
C THR A 279 5.99 -34.80 19.50
N SER A 280 6.60 -33.83 20.21
CA SER A 280 7.14 -32.62 19.58
C SER A 280 8.16 -32.96 18.50
N ASP A 281 9.14 -33.79 18.85
CA ASP A 281 10.25 -34.14 17.96
C ASP A 281 9.78 -34.90 16.70
N ARG A 282 8.69 -35.66 16.76
CA ARG A 282 8.14 -36.37 15.58
C ARG A 282 7.67 -35.40 14.49
N TYR A 283 7.26 -34.19 14.87
CA TYR A 283 6.58 -33.26 13.96
C TYR A 283 7.36 -31.96 13.72
N GLU A 284 8.53 -31.79 14.34
CA GLU A 284 9.46 -30.67 14.11
C GLU A 284 10.55 -31.08 13.10
N ASP A 285 10.27 -30.94 11.80
CA ASP A 285 11.25 -31.30 10.77
C ASP A 285 12.44 -30.32 10.73
N GLY A 286 13.64 -30.88 10.76
CA GLY A 286 14.89 -30.13 10.65
C GLY A 286 15.29 -29.42 11.94
N THR A 287 16.14 -28.40 11.81
CA THR A 287 16.56 -27.59 12.95
C THR A 287 15.58 -26.45 13.15
N ILE A 288 14.90 -26.45 14.30
CA ILE A 288 14.00 -25.37 14.71
C ILE A 288 14.76 -24.07 15.00
N SER A 289 14.10 -22.91 14.83
CA SER A 289 14.71 -21.60 15.12
C SER A 289 14.85 -21.38 16.63
N PHE A 290 15.89 -21.96 17.22
CA PHE A 290 16.08 -21.98 18.66
C PHE A 290 16.32 -20.61 19.28
N LEU A 291 16.96 -19.69 18.55
CA LEU A 291 17.14 -18.32 19.01
C LEU A 291 15.79 -17.63 19.16
N ASP A 292 14.93 -17.80 18.16
CA ASP A 292 13.57 -17.25 18.17
C ASP A 292 12.72 -17.91 19.27
N ILE A 293 12.86 -19.22 19.47
CA ILE A 293 12.14 -19.95 20.53
C ILE A 293 12.54 -19.45 21.93
N ILE A 294 13.83 -19.22 22.18
CA ILE A 294 14.28 -18.66 23.47
C ILE A 294 13.70 -17.26 23.68
N ALA A 295 13.60 -16.45 22.61
CA ALA A 295 13.05 -15.11 22.70
C ALA A 295 11.55 -15.07 23.08
N ILE A 296 10.79 -16.15 22.79
CA ILE A 296 9.38 -16.26 23.15
C ILE A 296 9.15 -16.09 24.66
N LYS A 297 10.00 -16.67 25.52
CA LYS A 297 9.90 -16.49 26.98
C LYS A 297 9.80 -15.01 27.35
N TYR A 298 10.75 -14.25 26.82
CA TYR A 298 10.91 -12.85 27.11
C TYR A 298 9.77 -12.03 26.50
N GLY A 299 9.24 -12.47 25.36
CA GLY A 299 8.02 -11.93 24.77
C GLY A 299 6.83 -12.03 25.72
N PHE A 300 6.54 -13.22 26.26
CA PHE A 300 5.44 -13.40 27.22
C PHE A 300 5.68 -12.68 28.55
N ASP A 301 6.88 -12.77 29.12
CA ASP A 301 7.23 -12.09 30.38
C ASP A 301 7.14 -10.57 30.24
N THR A 302 7.56 -10.02 29.09
CA THR A 302 7.44 -8.59 28.81
C THR A 302 6.00 -8.17 28.60
N LEU A 303 5.21 -8.96 27.87
CA LEU A 303 3.79 -8.69 27.69
C LEU A 303 3.08 -8.60 29.04
N GLU A 304 3.26 -9.61 29.89
CA GLU A 304 2.67 -9.66 31.22
C GLU A 304 3.13 -8.50 32.11
N ARG A 305 4.43 -8.18 32.11
CA ARG A 305 4.98 -7.05 32.86
C ARG A 305 4.43 -5.70 32.40
N LEU A 306 4.22 -5.51 31.10
CA LEU A 306 3.76 -4.23 30.55
C LEU A 306 2.24 -4.04 30.68
N THR A 307 1.46 -5.13 30.57
CA THR A 307 0.00 -5.02 30.45
C THR A 307 -0.74 -5.57 31.66
N GLY A 308 -0.08 -6.32 32.55
CA GLY A 308 -0.74 -7.02 33.65
C GLY A 308 -1.63 -8.18 33.21
N GLY A 309 -1.40 -8.74 32.00
CA GLY A 309 -2.14 -9.88 31.47
C GLY A 309 -3.06 -9.58 30.28
N MET A 310 -3.68 -10.63 29.75
CA MET A 310 -4.49 -10.57 28.51
C MET A 310 -5.88 -9.95 28.71
N GLU A 311 -6.47 -10.03 29.90
CA GLU A 311 -7.76 -9.38 30.20
C GLU A 311 -7.65 -7.85 30.10
N HIS A 312 -6.57 -7.27 30.63
CA HIS A 312 -6.28 -5.84 30.50
C HIS A 312 -6.07 -5.44 29.04
N ILE A 313 -5.38 -6.27 28.24
CA ILE A 313 -5.22 -6.03 26.79
C ILE A 313 -6.58 -6.05 26.09
N GLN A 314 -7.42 -7.03 26.39
CA GLN A 314 -8.74 -7.14 25.79
C GLN A 314 -9.58 -5.91 26.10
N ASN A 315 -9.65 -5.49 27.37
CA ASN A 315 -10.38 -4.30 27.79
C ASN A 315 -9.86 -3.02 27.13
N HIS A 316 -8.54 -2.82 27.13
CA HIS A 316 -7.90 -1.66 26.50
C HIS A 316 -8.19 -1.57 25.00
N THR A 317 -7.92 -2.65 24.27
CA THR A 317 -8.09 -2.67 22.82
C THR A 317 -9.56 -2.61 22.41
N HIS A 318 -10.45 -3.24 23.17
CA HIS A 318 -11.90 -3.11 22.99
C HIS A 318 -12.33 -1.65 23.19
N THR A 319 -11.88 -0.98 24.25
CA THR A 319 -12.23 0.42 24.52
C THR A 319 -11.83 1.35 23.36
N LEU A 320 -10.61 1.20 22.84
CA LEU A 320 -10.15 1.97 21.67
C LEU A 320 -11.00 1.69 20.42
N ALA A 321 -11.32 0.42 20.18
CA ALA A 321 -12.15 0.02 19.05
C ALA A 321 -13.58 0.57 19.17
N SER A 322 -14.22 0.42 20.32
CA SER A 322 -15.58 0.91 20.56
C SER A 322 -15.65 2.43 20.46
N TYR A 323 -14.69 3.16 21.06
CA TYR A 323 -14.59 4.61 20.90
C TYR A 323 -14.49 5.02 19.41
N THR A 324 -13.59 4.39 18.67
CA THR A 324 -13.37 4.71 17.26
C THR A 324 -14.59 4.36 16.42
N TYR A 325 -15.20 3.20 16.65
CA TYR A 325 -16.41 2.74 15.99
C TYR A 325 -17.57 3.72 16.21
N SER A 326 -17.81 4.17 17.45
CA SER A 326 -18.88 5.12 17.76
C SER A 326 -18.69 6.44 17.01
N VAL A 327 -17.47 6.97 16.95
CA VAL A 327 -17.19 8.22 16.23
C VAL A 327 -17.39 8.04 14.73
N LEU A 328 -16.77 7.02 14.12
CA LEU A 328 -16.90 6.76 12.68
C LEU A 328 -18.37 6.53 12.26
N SER A 329 -19.13 5.79 13.05
CA SER A 329 -20.54 5.49 12.79
C SER A 329 -21.43 6.74 12.85
N ALA A 330 -21.00 7.79 13.55
CA ALA A 330 -21.72 9.06 13.68
C ALA A 330 -21.33 10.09 12.61
N LEU A 331 -20.25 9.89 11.85
CA LEU A 331 -19.80 10.86 10.86
C LEU A 331 -20.81 10.96 9.69
N ARG A 332 -21.22 12.20 9.41
CA ARG A 332 -22.16 12.53 8.33
C ARG A 332 -21.63 13.71 7.50
N TYR A 333 -21.97 13.69 6.22
CA TYR A 333 -21.88 14.85 5.34
C TYR A 333 -22.96 15.88 5.69
N ALA A 334 -22.81 17.11 5.19
CA ALA A 334 -23.77 18.19 5.42
C ALA A 334 -25.19 17.87 4.90
N ASN A 335 -25.30 17.01 3.88
CA ASN A 335 -26.58 16.50 3.36
C ASN A 335 -27.16 15.32 4.18
N GLY A 336 -26.51 14.93 5.27
CA GLY A 336 -26.93 13.81 6.12
C GLY A 336 -26.47 12.42 5.65
N ALA A 337 -25.75 12.30 4.53
CA ALA A 337 -25.21 11.02 4.06
C ALA A 337 -24.08 10.52 4.98
N SER A 338 -23.92 9.19 5.09
CA SER A 338 -22.82 8.61 5.89
C SER A 338 -21.48 8.78 5.20
N VAL A 339 -20.42 9.06 5.98
CA VAL A 339 -19.04 9.15 5.49
C VAL A 339 -18.39 7.77 5.44
N ILE A 340 -18.82 6.85 6.30
CA ILE A 340 -18.20 5.53 6.48
C ILE A 340 -19.26 4.44 6.37
N GLN A 341 -18.93 3.38 5.64
CA GLN A 341 -19.65 2.12 5.67
C GLN A 341 -18.82 1.09 6.45
N ILE A 342 -19.27 0.73 7.65
CA ILE A 342 -18.59 -0.26 8.50
C ILE A 342 -19.12 -1.66 8.18
N TYR A 343 -18.20 -2.63 8.09
CA TYR A 343 -18.46 -4.05 7.91
C TYR A 343 -18.19 -4.80 9.21
N SER A 344 -19.24 -5.01 10.00
CA SER A 344 -19.19 -5.78 11.24
C SER A 344 -20.43 -6.67 11.39
N ASP A 345 -20.30 -7.78 12.13
CA ASP A 345 -21.45 -8.61 12.53
C ASP A 345 -22.04 -8.17 13.88
N THR A 346 -21.38 -7.23 14.57
CA THR A 346 -21.77 -6.74 15.90
C THR A 346 -21.67 -5.21 16.01
N GLU A 347 -22.17 -4.64 17.11
CA GLU A 347 -22.13 -3.20 17.43
C GLU A 347 -21.02 -2.79 18.42
N PHE A 348 -19.96 -3.61 18.60
CA PHE A 348 -18.82 -3.28 19.48
C PHE A 348 -19.20 -3.00 20.96
N ARG A 349 -20.37 -3.49 21.42
CA ARG A 349 -20.84 -3.30 22.80
C ARG A 349 -20.26 -4.32 23.79
N MET A 350 -20.02 -5.54 23.32
CA MET A 350 -19.65 -6.68 24.16
C MET A 350 -18.26 -7.18 23.75
N LEU A 351 -17.37 -7.26 24.72
CA LEU A 351 -15.99 -7.70 24.54
C LEU A 351 -15.87 -9.18 24.14
N ASP A 352 -16.83 -10.04 24.53
CA ASP A 352 -16.77 -11.48 24.22
C ASP A 352 -17.07 -11.83 22.76
N VAL A 353 -17.80 -10.96 22.06
CA VAL A 353 -18.27 -11.20 20.68
C VAL A 353 -17.53 -10.34 19.64
N GLN A 354 -16.78 -9.32 20.07
CA GLN A 354 -16.11 -8.38 19.17
C GLN A 354 -14.66 -8.12 19.58
N GLY A 355 -13.75 -8.39 18.66
CA GLY A 355 -12.34 -8.02 18.74
C GLY A 355 -12.07 -6.60 18.26
N PRO A 356 -10.85 -6.09 18.47
CA PRO A 356 -10.49 -4.70 18.22
C PRO A 356 -10.14 -4.42 16.74
N VAL A 357 -10.92 -4.98 15.83
CA VAL A 357 -10.77 -4.82 14.38
C VAL A 357 -11.98 -4.03 13.86
N ILE A 358 -11.73 -2.93 13.15
CA ILE A 358 -12.78 -2.17 12.46
C ILE A 358 -12.46 -2.23 10.97
N ASN A 359 -13.44 -2.68 10.20
CA ASN A 359 -13.35 -2.84 8.77
C ASN A 359 -14.40 -1.96 8.09
N PHE A 360 -14.00 -1.19 7.09
CA PHE A 360 -14.87 -0.20 6.49
C PHE A 360 -14.44 0.20 5.08
N ASN A 361 -15.34 0.87 4.36
CA ASN A 361 -15.02 1.70 3.20
C ASN A 361 -15.45 3.15 3.47
N VAL A 362 -14.79 4.10 2.80
CA VAL A 362 -15.16 5.52 2.85
C VAL A 362 -16.15 5.79 1.71
N LEU A 363 -17.21 6.53 2.01
CA LEU A 363 -18.24 6.94 1.07
C LEU A 363 -18.06 8.41 0.67
N ASP A 364 -18.49 8.77 -0.53
CA ASP A 364 -18.63 10.16 -0.96
C ASP A 364 -20.00 10.76 -0.56
N GLU A 365 -20.22 12.05 -0.84
CA GLU A 365 -21.46 12.77 -0.53
C GLU A 365 -22.71 12.15 -1.19
N SER A 366 -22.56 11.38 -2.26
CA SER A 366 -23.64 10.67 -2.97
C SER A 366 -23.85 9.23 -2.49
N GLY A 367 -23.01 8.75 -1.57
CA GLY A 367 -23.00 7.36 -1.09
C GLY A 367 -22.18 6.40 -1.96
N GLY A 368 -21.43 6.91 -2.95
CA GLY A 368 -20.49 6.12 -3.75
C GLY A 368 -19.24 5.73 -2.96
N ILE A 369 -18.64 4.58 -3.28
CA ILE A 369 -17.42 4.11 -2.61
C ILE A 369 -16.20 4.86 -3.13
N ILE A 370 -15.44 5.45 -2.21
CA ILE A 370 -14.09 5.97 -2.47
C ILE A 370 -13.11 4.80 -2.38
N GLY A 371 -12.39 4.53 -3.47
CA GLY A 371 -11.46 3.40 -3.57
C GLY A 371 -10.38 3.39 -2.48
N TYR A 372 -10.15 2.24 -1.86
CA TYR A 372 -9.23 2.10 -0.72
C TYR A 372 -7.77 2.47 -1.07
N SER A 373 -7.33 2.36 -2.32
CA SER A 373 -6.01 2.81 -2.77
C SER A 373 -5.88 4.33 -2.77
N GLN A 374 -6.97 5.05 -3.01
CA GLN A 374 -7.01 6.50 -2.86
C GLN A 374 -6.96 6.89 -1.39
N VAL A 375 -7.76 6.23 -0.56
CA VAL A 375 -7.80 6.49 0.89
C VAL A 375 -6.42 6.22 1.52
N ASP A 376 -5.74 5.14 1.15
CA ASP A 376 -4.38 4.82 1.62
C ASP A 376 -3.34 5.89 1.20
N LYS A 377 -3.42 6.39 -0.04
CA LYS A 377 -2.58 7.51 -0.50
C LYS A 377 -2.81 8.78 0.32
N LEU A 378 -4.05 9.10 0.65
CA LEU A 378 -4.36 10.26 1.50
C LEU A 378 -3.90 10.03 2.95
N ALA A 379 -4.12 8.83 3.49
CA ALA A 379 -3.72 8.45 4.85
C ALA A 379 -2.21 8.55 5.06
N SER A 380 -1.44 8.21 4.03
CA SER A 380 0.01 8.34 4.07
C SER A 380 0.46 9.80 4.33
N LEU A 381 -0.33 10.81 3.95
CA LEU A 381 -0.04 12.22 4.27
C LEU A 381 -0.10 12.49 5.79
N TYR A 382 -0.83 11.66 6.53
CA TYR A 382 -0.98 11.70 7.98
C TYR A 382 -0.06 10.68 8.68
N ASN A 383 0.89 10.08 7.96
CA ASN A 383 1.75 9.01 8.44
C ASN A 383 0.96 7.78 8.94
N ILE A 384 -0.22 7.55 8.36
CA ILE A 384 -1.07 6.39 8.60
C ILE A 384 -0.87 5.42 7.45
N HIS A 385 -0.71 4.14 7.77
CA HIS A 385 -0.67 3.04 6.81
C HIS A 385 -1.82 2.10 7.08
N PHE A 386 -2.59 1.77 6.05
CA PHE A 386 -3.68 0.80 6.19
C PHE A 386 -3.29 -0.59 5.73
N ARG A 387 -4.09 -1.56 6.16
CA ARG A 387 -4.22 -2.81 5.43
C ARG A 387 -5.47 -2.70 4.57
N THR A 388 -5.35 -3.02 3.29
CA THR A 388 -6.45 -2.98 2.32
C THR A 388 -6.71 -4.36 1.68
N GLY A 389 -7.87 -4.50 1.04
CA GLY A 389 -8.29 -5.72 0.33
C GLY A 389 -9.21 -6.62 1.16
N CYS A 390 -9.08 -7.94 0.99
CA CYS A 390 -9.91 -8.95 1.67
C CYS A 390 -9.21 -9.63 2.87
N PHE A 391 -8.01 -9.19 3.27
CA PHE A 391 -7.27 -9.66 4.46
C PHE A 391 -7.05 -11.17 4.57
N CYS A 392 -7.05 -11.87 3.43
CA CYS A 392 -6.98 -13.34 3.37
C CYS A 392 -8.20 -14.05 4.01
N ASN A 393 -9.35 -13.36 4.12
CA ASN A 393 -10.64 -13.88 4.58
C ASN A 393 -11.67 -13.73 3.46
N SER A 394 -11.55 -14.53 2.41
CA SER A 394 -12.36 -14.34 1.18
C SER A 394 -13.85 -14.52 1.41
N GLY A 395 -14.27 -15.48 2.25
CA GLY A 395 -15.70 -15.70 2.53
C GLY A 395 -16.35 -14.53 3.26
N ALA A 396 -15.73 -14.02 4.33
CA ALA A 396 -16.23 -12.81 4.99
C ALA A 396 -16.17 -11.57 4.08
N CYS A 397 -15.12 -11.42 3.27
CA CYS A 397 -15.04 -10.34 2.29
C CYS A 397 -16.24 -10.39 1.32
N GLN A 398 -16.52 -11.57 0.76
CA GLN A 398 -17.68 -11.76 -0.12
C GLN A 398 -19.00 -11.48 0.58
N LYS A 399 -19.18 -12.00 1.81
CA LYS A 399 -20.38 -11.78 2.63
C LYS A 399 -20.64 -10.29 2.88
N HIS A 400 -19.65 -9.58 3.43
CA HIS A 400 -19.83 -8.18 3.84
C HIS A 400 -19.89 -7.21 2.65
N LEU A 401 -19.14 -7.47 1.58
CA LEU A 401 -19.20 -6.67 0.36
C LEU A 401 -20.36 -7.07 -0.57
N ARG A 402 -21.12 -8.12 -0.23
CA ARG A 402 -22.22 -8.67 -1.04
C ARG A 402 -21.78 -9.11 -2.44
N ASN A 403 -20.55 -9.61 -2.57
CA ASN A 403 -19.99 -10.10 -3.81
C ASN A 403 -20.31 -11.59 -4.00
N SER A 404 -20.98 -11.93 -5.10
CA SER A 404 -21.24 -13.32 -5.48
C SER A 404 -19.98 -14.02 -5.99
N ASN A 405 -20.03 -15.35 -6.08
CA ASN A 405 -18.97 -16.13 -6.73
C ASN A 405 -18.74 -15.74 -8.19
N MET A 406 -19.78 -15.23 -8.87
CA MET A 406 -19.66 -14.73 -10.25
C MET A 406 -18.95 -13.38 -10.27
N ASP A 407 -19.27 -12.48 -9.35
CA ASP A 407 -18.60 -11.17 -9.25
C ASP A 407 -17.10 -11.33 -9.01
N VAL A 408 -16.68 -12.25 -8.13
CA VAL A 408 -15.26 -12.54 -7.90
C VAL A 408 -14.56 -13.01 -9.18
N LYS A 409 -15.20 -13.88 -9.99
CA LYS A 409 -14.65 -14.34 -11.27
C LYS A 409 -14.61 -13.23 -12.31
N GLN A 410 -15.64 -12.39 -12.37
CA GLN A 410 -15.70 -11.24 -13.29
C GLN A 410 -14.66 -10.18 -12.92
N ASN A 411 -14.44 -9.93 -11.63
CA ASN A 411 -13.39 -9.03 -11.15
C ASN A 411 -12.02 -9.50 -11.64
N LEU A 412 -11.72 -10.80 -11.57
CA LEU A 412 -10.49 -11.35 -12.13
C LEU A 412 -10.40 -11.15 -13.65
N MET A 413 -11.49 -11.37 -14.39
CA MET A 413 -11.55 -11.10 -15.84
C MET A 413 -11.35 -9.61 -16.18
N ALA A 414 -11.77 -8.71 -15.29
CA ALA A 414 -11.51 -7.27 -15.38
C ALA A 414 -10.07 -6.88 -14.99
N GLY A 415 -9.25 -7.86 -14.58
CA GLY A 415 -7.84 -7.69 -14.24
C GLY A 415 -7.58 -7.51 -12.75
N HIS A 416 -8.58 -7.71 -11.88
CA HIS A 416 -8.41 -7.57 -10.44
C HIS A 416 -7.63 -8.73 -9.83
N VAL A 417 -6.59 -8.40 -9.06
CA VAL A 417 -5.77 -9.30 -8.25
C VAL A 417 -5.53 -8.69 -6.87
N CYS A 418 -5.28 -9.53 -5.87
CA CYS A 418 -5.01 -9.05 -4.52
C CYS A 418 -3.79 -8.10 -4.49
N GLY A 419 -3.98 -6.89 -3.97
CA GLY A 419 -2.91 -5.89 -3.86
C GLY A 419 -2.74 -4.97 -5.09
N ASP A 420 -3.62 -5.04 -6.07
CA ASP A 420 -3.64 -4.05 -7.15
C ASP A 420 -4.28 -2.70 -6.74
N ASN A 421 -4.56 -1.85 -7.72
CA ASN A 421 -5.24 -0.55 -7.53
C ASN A 421 -6.64 -0.53 -8.15
N ILE A 422 -7.27 -1.70 -8.36
CA ILE A 422 -8.62 -1.83 -8.92
C ILE A 422 -9.59 -2.00 -7.76
N ASP A 423 -9.93 -0.87 -7.14
CA ASP A 423 -10.65 -0.87 -5.87
C ASP A 423 -12.17 -1.03 -6.03
N VAL A 424 -12.72 -0.59 -7.18
CA VAL A 424 -14.15 -0.54 -7.45
C VAL A 424 -14.42 -1.01 -8.89
N ILE A 425 -15.36 -1.93 -9.06
CA ILE A 425 -15.82 -2.45 -10.35
C ILE A 425 -17.35 -2.36 -10.37
N ASN A 426 -17.92 -1.71 -11.38
CA ASN A 426 -19.38 -1.51 -11.52
C ASN A 426 -20.03 -0.89 -10.27
N GLY A 427 -19.33 0.02 -9.58
CA GLY A 427 -19.79 0.64 -8.34
C GLY A 427 -19.67 -0.22 -7.09
N GLN A 428 -19.23 -1.48 -7.21
CA GLN A 428 -19.01 -2.37 -6.08
C GLN A 428 -17.53 -2.42 -5.67
N PRO A 429 -17.23 -2.39 -4.37
CA PRO A 429 -15.87 -2.52 -3.88
C PRO A 429 -15.32 -3.93 -4.09
N THR A 430 -14.06 -4.02 -4.52
CA THR A 430 -13.32 -5.30 -4.63
C THR A 430 -12.68 -5.72 -3.30
N GLY A 431 -12.67 -4.82 -2.32
CA GLY A 431 -12.03 -4.97 -1.02
C GLY A 431 -12.42 -3.87 -0.05
N SER A 432 -11.71 -3.76 1.05
CA SER A 432 -12.03 -2.82 2.14
C SER A 432 -10.77 -2.32 2.85
N ILE A 433 -10.94 -1.41 3.80
CA ILE A 433 -9.89 -0.88 4.67
C ILE A 433 -10.08 -1.47 6.06
N ARG A 434 -9.01 -2.00 6.66
CA ARG A 434 -9.04 -2.54 8.01
C ARG A 434 -8.02 -1.86 8.92
N ILE A 435 -8.53 -1.32 10.02
CA ILE A 435 -7.74 -0.90 11.18
C ILE A 435 -7.87 -1.92 12.31
N SER A 436 -6.84 -2.03 13.14
CA SER A 436 -6.86 -2.92 14.31
C SER A 436 -6.04 -2.33 15.43
N PHE A 437 -6.55 -2.38 16.66
CA PHE A 437 -5.86 -1.87 17.84
C PHE A 437 -5.14 -3.01 18.58
N GLY A 438 -3.87 -2.78 18.91
CA GLY A 438 -3.05 -3.67 19.74
C GLY A 438 -2.78 -3.07 21.11
N PHE A 439 -2.11 -3.82 21.99
CA PHE A 439 -1.86 -3.36 23.37
C PHE A 439 -0.99 -2.09 23.47
N MET A 440 -0.22 -1.76 22.43
CA MET A 440 0.56 -0.51 22.37
C MET A 440 -0.18 0.66 21.71
N SER A 441 -1.36 0.43 21.14
CA SER A 441 -2.17 1.50 20.56
C SER A 441 -2.71 2.43 21.64
N THR A 442 -2.90 3.70 21.30
CA THR A 442 -3.36 4.73 22.24
C THR A 442 -4.60 5.45 21.71
N PHE A 443 -5.28 6.22 22.58
CA PHE A 443 -6.36 7.12 22.15
C PHE A 443 -5.87 8.20 21.18
N GLU A 444 -4.60 8.60 21.29
CA GLU A 444 -3.99 9.57 20.39
C GLU A 444 -3.86 9.00 18.96
N ASP A 445 -3.53 7.71 18.82
CA ASP A 445 -3.52 7.03 17.52
C ASP A 445 -4.93 7.00 16.90
N ALA A 446 -5.94 6.65 17.70
CA ALA A 446 -7.34 6.67 17.28
C ALA A 446 -7.79 8.08 16.86
N ARG A 447 -7.41 9.11 17.63
CA ARG A 447 -7.71 10.51 17.32
C ARG A 447 -7.07 10.96 16.02
N VAL A 448 -5.79 10.69 15.79
CA VAL A 448 -5.12 11.05 14.53
C VAL A 448 -5.78 10.39 13.33
N PHE A 449 -6.19 9.13 13.47
CA PHE A 449 -6.95 8.45 12.43
C PHE A 449 -8.33 9.09 12.18
N ILE A 450 -9.07 9.43 13.22
CA ILE A 450 -10.36 10.13 13.10
C ILE A 450 -10.18 11.51 12.45
N THR A 451 -9.18 12.29 12.90
CA THR A 451 -8.85 13.60 12.32
C THR A 451 -8.51 13.46 10.84
N PHE A 452 -7.76 12.45 10.44
CA PHE A 452 -7.52 12.14 9.04
C PHE A 452 -8.83 11.97 8.25
N ILE A 453 -9.77 11.16 8.75
CA ILE A 453 -11.06 10.95 8.07
C ILE A 453 -11.83 12.27 7.94
N ILE A 454 -11.90 13.05 9.02
CA ILE A 454 -12.61 14.32 9.03
C ILE A 454 -11.97 15.32 8.06
N GLU A 455 -10.66 15.56 8.16
CA GLU A 455 -9.97 16.57 7.35
C GLU A 455 -9.88 16.21 5.86
N CYS A 456 -9.83 14.92 5.51
CA CYS A 456 -9.75 14.49 4.11
C CYS A 456 -11.10 14.34 3.42
N PHE A 457 -12.15 13.97 4.16
CA PHE A 457 -13.43 13.58 3.53
C PHE A 457 -14.60 14.46 3.95
N ILE A 458 -14.54 15.16 5.07
CA ILE A 458 -15.60 16.07 5.52
C ILE A 458 -15.16 17.51 5.22
N LYS A 459 -15.71 18.10 4.15
CA LYS A 459 -15.43 19.50 3.80
C LYS A 459 -15.83 20.41 4.96
N LYS A 460 -14.93 21.31 5.36
CA LYS A 460 -15.33 22.49 6.15
C LYS A 460 -16.23 23.35 5.25
N PRO A 461 -17.30 23.97 5.77
CA PRO A 461 -18.07 24.91 4.98
C PRO A 461 -17.14 26.05 4.54
N THR A 462 -16.79 26.08 3.26
CA THR A 462 -16.18 27.25 2.62
C THR A 462 -17.20 28.36 2.66
N TYR A 463 -17.12 29.22 3.66
CA TYR A 463 -17.68 30.56 3.53
C TYR A 463 -16.89 31.25 2.42
N LYS A 464 -17.40 31.20 1.18
CA LYS A 464 -17.01 32.16 0.16
C LYS A 464 -17.41 33.53 0.71
N LEU A 465 -16.45 34.22 1.32
CA LEU A 465 -16.52 35.66 1.52
C LEU A 465 -16.54 36.28 0.12
N TYR A 466 -17.73 36.39 -0.46
CA TYR A 466 -17.96 37.39 -1.47
C TYR A 466 -17.67 38.72 -0.81
N ALA A 467 -16.58 39.35 -1.25
CA ALA A 467 -16.13 40.65 -0.81
C ALA A 467 -17.34 41.59 -0.75
N THR A 468 -17.62 42.05 0.47
CA THR A 468 -18.67 43.01 0.77
C THR A 468 -18.17 44.40 0.42
N GLU A 469 -18.01 44.69 -0.87
CA GLU A 469 -17.74 46.05 -1.35
C GLU A 469 -19.01 46.94 -1.40
N SER A 470 -20.11 46.51 -0.78
CA SER A 470 -21.33 47.31 -0.69
C SER A 470 -21.83 47.59 0.73
N LEU A 471 -21.11 47.19 1.80
CA LEU A 471 -21.60 47.39 3.18
C LEU A 471 -20.74 48.31 4.07
N GLN A 472 -19.79 49.06 3.51
CA GLN A 472 -19.04 50.10 4.25
C GLN A 472 -19.39 51.55 3.87
N ARG A 473 -20.41 51.81 3.04
CA ARG A 473 -20.93 53.17 2.80
C ARG A 473 -22.24 53.51 3.51
N GLN A 474 -22.82 52.60 4.31
CA GLN A 474 -24.12 52.83 4.96
C GLN A 474 -24.11 52.82 6.50
N TYR A 475 -22.92 52.80 7.14
CA TYR A 475 -22.80 52.89 8.60
C TYR A 475 -22.23 54.22 9.11
N GLN A 476 -22.34 55.30 8.33
CA GLN A 476 -21.95 56.64 8.78
C GLN A 476 -22.97 57.75 8.56
N THR A 477 -24.19 57.44 8.14
CA THR A 477 -25.29 58.42 8.12
C THR A 477 -26.56 57.74 8.61
N ASN A 478 -27.11 58.26 9.71
CA ASN A 478 -28.43 57.97 10.28
C ASN A 478 -28.46 56.97 11.45
N ARG A 479 -27.72 57.29 12.53
CA ARG A 479 -28.44 57.52 13.79
C ARG A 479 -29.07 58.89 13.67
N LEU A 480 -30.37 58.93 13.41
CA LEU A 480 -31.32 59.94 13.89
C LEU A 480 -32.71 59.60 13.32
N THR A 481 -33.66 59.58 14.24
CA THR A 481 -35.12 59.75 14.10
C THR A 481 -35.98 58.61 13.57
N GLU A 482 -36.83 58.15 14.50
CA GLU A 482 -38.02 57.32 14.37
C GLU A 482 -39.17 58.02 13.60
N SER A 483 -40.14 57.18 13.23
CA SER A 483 -41.59 57.42 13.07
C SER A 483 -42.21 57.58 11.67
N ASP A 484 -43.31 56.83 11.52
CA ASP A 484 -44.55 57.07 10.78
C ASP A 484 -44.73 56.75 9.27
N THR A 485 -45.51 55.68 9.07
CA THR A 485 -46.72 55.53 8.24
C THR A 485 -46.79 56.02 6.79
N SER A 486 -47.10 55.04 5.91
CA SER A 486 -48.17 55.03 4.89
C SER A 486 -48.01 55.74 3.51
N LYS A 487 -48.59 55.05 2.50
CA LYS A 487 -49.07 55.48 1.16
C LYS A 487 -48.07 55.52 -0.02
N GLU A 488 -48.09 54.42 -0.78
CA GLU A 488 -48.62 54.29 -2.15
C GLU A 488 -48.63 55.52 -3.11
N VAL A 489 -48.28 55.26 -4.39
CA VAL A 489 -48.76 55.86 -5.67
C VAL A 489 -47.81 56.79 -6.49
N GLN A 490 -47.31 56.22 -7.61
CA GLN A 490 -47.32 56.73 -9.02
C GLN A 490 -46.25 57.61 -9.73
N TYR A 491 -46.22 57.33 -11.06
CA TYR A 491 -45.99 58.17 -12.26
C TYR A 491 -44.54 58.44 -12.77
N LEU A 492 -44.17 57.61 -13.76
CA LEU A 492 -43.89 57.94 -15.18
C LEU A 492 -42.89 59.05 -15.61
N GLN A 493 -42.06 58.60 -16.58
CA GLN A 493 -41.73 59.20 -17.89
C GLN A 493 -40.61 60.23 -18.07
N ASN A 494 -39.92 59.98 -19.20
CA ASN A 494 -39.20 60.87 -20.12
C ASN A 494 -37.78 61.31 -19.78
N ASN A 495 -36.79 60.89 -20.59
CA ASN A 495 -36.41 61.66 -21.78
C ASN A 495 -35.33 60.97 -22.66
N ARG A 496 -35.41 61.30 -23.96
CA ARG A 496 -34.60 60.85 -25.11
C ARG A 496 -33.28 61.64 -25.27
N SER A 497 -32.32 61.09 -26.03
CA SER A 497 -31.61 61.70 -27.20
C SER A 497 -30.46 60.76 -27.69
N HIS A 498 -30.55 60.17 -28.91
CA HIS A 498 -29.92 60.53 -30.23
C HIS A 498 -28.39 60.34 -30.31
N CYS A 499 -27.69 59.87 -31.37
CA CYS A 499 -27.88 59.56 -32.82
C CYS A 499 -26.67 58.65 -33.26
N GLU A 500 -26.81 57.56 -34.05
CA GLU A 500 -26.76 57.36 -35.54
C GLU A 500 -25.39 57.08 -36.22
N ASP A 501 -25.32 55.90 -36.86
CA ASP A 501 -24.85 55.45 -38.21
C ASP A 501 -23.42 55.66 -38.81
N VAL A 502 -22.91 54.62 -39.53
CA VAL A 502 -22.71 54.52 -41.01
C VAL A 502 -21.78 53.34 -41.45
N CYS A 503 -22.07 52.72 -42.62
CA CYS A 503 -21.50 51.50 -43.25
C CYS A 503 -20.50 51.69 -44.43
N LEU A 504 -19.58 50.69 -44.66
CA LEU A 504 -19.02 50.03 -45.91
C LEU A 504 -18.45 50.89 -47.10
N PRO A 505 -17.74 50.38 -48.18
CA PRO A 505 -17.68 49.01 -48.80
C PRO A 505 -16.32 48.53 -49.49
N HIS A 506 -16.41 47.40 -50.24
CA HIS A 506 -15.45 46.57 -51.02
C HIS A 506 -14.76 47.16 -52.30
N ASN A 507 -13.67 46.50 -52.80
CA ASN A 507 -13.48 46.15 -54.23
C ASN A 507 -12.32 45.15 -54.56
N HIS A 508 -12.49 44.40 -55.67
CA HIS A 508 -11.62 43.39 -56.33
C HIS A 508 -10.68 43.98 -57.41
N ILE A 509 -9.65 43.23 -57.90
CA ILE A 509 -9.25 43.03 -59.34
C ILE A 509 -8.06 42.04 -59.50
N LEU A 510 -8.06 41.28 -60.62
CA LEU A 510 -7.15 40.20 -61.07
C LEU A 510 -5.85 40.67 -61.80
N ASN A 511 -4.83 39.78 -61.94
CA ASN A 511 -4.41 39.07 -63.20
C ASN A 511 -2.89 38.70 -63.34
N ASN A 512 -2.65 37.44 -63.75
CA ASN A 512 -1.71 36.90 -64.78
C ASN A 512 -0.15 37.03 -64.65
N VAL A 513 0.74 36.16 -65.17
CA VAL A 513 0.77 34.84 -65.88
C VAL A 513 2.27 34.40 -66.06
N SER A 514 2.53 33.09 -66.02
CA SER A 514 3.63 32.24 -66.62
C SER A 514 5.13 32.56 -66.36
N MET A 515 6.13 31.66 -66.48
CA MET A 515 6.27 30.36 -67.15
C MET A 515 7.53 29.61 -66.63
N ALA A 516 7.41 28.28 -66.44
CA ALA A 516 8.41 27.20 -66.68
C ALA A 516 9.86 27.26 -66.07
N SER A 517 10.53 26.17 -65.66
CA SER A 517 10.22 24.75 -65.44
C SER A 517 11.48 24.04 -64.90
N ASN A 518 11.26 22.95 -64.16
CA ASN A 518 12.00 21.67 -64.15
C ASN A 518 13.07 21.31 -63.07
N ILE A 519 12.65 20.27 -62.30
CA ILE A 519 13.40 19.12 -61.71
C ILE A 519 13.99 19.41 -60.31
N CYS A 520 13.63 18.73 -59.21
CA CYS A 520 13.41 17.30 -59.00
C CYS A 520 12.42 17.02 -57.84
N THR A 521 11.64 15.95 -57.96
CA THR A 521 10.51 15.55 -57.10
C THR A 521 10.81 14.32 -56.24
N CYS A 522 10.51 14.39 -54.94
CA CYS A 522 9.96 13.25 -54.17
C CYS A 522 9.17 13.70 -52.92
N LYS A 523 7.90 14.04 -53.16
CA LYS A 523 6.69 13.82 -52.32
C LYS A 523 6.74 14.14 -50.81
N SER A 524 6.49 15.41 -50.49
CA SER A 524 5.81 15.84 -49.26
C SER A 524 4.32 15.44 -49.31
N ARG A 525 3.81 14.71 -48.31
CA ARG A 525 2.38 14.50 -48.12
C ARG A 525 1.75 15.78 -47.54
N GLU A 526 0.65 16.20 -48.16
CA GLU A 526 -0.08 17.42 -47.89
C GLU A 526 -0.67 17.47 -46.47
N ILE A 527 -0.47 18.63 -45.84
CA ILE A 527 -1.16 19.08 -44.64
C ILE A 527 -2.52 19.62 -45.09
N SER A 528 -3.61 18.93 -44.71
CA SER A 528 -4.96 19.43 -44.93
C SER A 528 -5.45 20.27 -43.74
N SER A 529 -5.67 21.55 -44.02
CA SER A 529 -6.59 22.49 -43.35
C SER A 529 -6.53 22.62 -41.82
N LEU A 530 -5.67 23.52 -41.34
CA LEU A 530 -5.76 24.10 -40.00
C LEU A 530 -6.76 25.26 -39.99
N SER A 531 -7.80 25.14 -39.17
CA SER A 531 -8.68 26.23 -38.77
C SER A 531 -7.89 27.24 -37.95
N THR A 532 -7.90 28.49 -38.41
CA THR A 532 -7.25 29.63 -37.77
C THR A 532 -8.09 30.14 -36.59
N ASN A 533 -7.78 29.70 -35.36
CA ASN A 533 -7.81 30.54 -34.15
C ASN A 533 -7.28 29.85 -32.86
N HIS A 534 -6.28 28.97 -32.96
CA HIS A 534 -5.60 28.44 -31.78
C HIS A 534 -4.31 29.24 -31.50
N LYS A 535 -4.19 29.83 -30.30
CA LYS A 535 -2.91 30.37 -29.81
C LYS A 535 -1.84 29.28 -29.94
N ALA A 536 -0.73 29.60 -30.58
CA ALA A 536 0.37 28.65 -30.75
C ALA A 536 0.89 28.17 -29.38
N ILE A 537 0.90 26.86 -29.17
CA ILE A 537 1.47 26.25 -27.96
C ILE A 537 3.00 26.36 -28.06
N THR A 538 3.64 26.82 -27.00
CA THR A 538 5.09 27.04 -26.96
C THR A 538 5.72 26.38 -25.75
N LEU A 539 6.98 25.98 -25.88
CA LEU A 539 7.77 25.48 -24.75
C LEU A 539 8.11 26.65 -23.81
N ALA A 540 7.60 26.61 -22.58
CA ALA A 540 7.72 27.69 -21.61
C ALA A 540 8.96 27.56 -20.72
N ALA A 541 9.30 26.34 -20.28
CA ALA A 541 10.49 26.11 -19.45
C ALA A 541 11.02 24.68 -19.59
N ILE A 542 12.33 24.55 -19.40
CA ILE A 542 13.05 23.27 -19.33
C ILE A 542 13.69 23.18 -17.95
N TYR A 543 13.45 22.08 -17.25
CA TYR A 543 14.03 21.80 -15.94
C TYR A 543 14.76 20.46 -15.93
N LEU A 544 15.94 20.48 -15.33
CA LEU A 544 16.73 19.31 -15.00
C LEU A 544 16.74 19.07 -13.50
N TYR A 545 16.91 17.82 -13.11
CA TYR A 545 17.15 17.39 -11.74
C TYR A 545 18.41 16.52 -11.74
N PRO A 546 19.61 17.12 -11.86
CA PRO A 546 20.87 16.37 -11.90
C PRO A 546 20.99 15.36 -10.76
N ILE A 547 20.69 15.82 -9.54
CA ILE A 547 20.62 14.98 -8.35
C ILE A 547 19.16 14.64 -8.06
N LYS A 548 18.85 13.34 -7.98
CA LYS A 548 17.53 12.82 -7.61
C LYS A 548 17.06 13.46 -6.30
N SER A 549 15.78 13.88 -6.28
CA SER A 549 15.13 14.52 -5.13
C SER A 549 15.63 15.94 -4.78
N CYS A 550 16.61 16.52 -5.49
CA CYS A 550 17.06 17.89 -5.27
C CYS A 550 16.25 18.93 -6.08
N ALA A 551 16.57 20.21 -5.91
CA ALA A 551 15.91 21.34 -6.59
C ALA A 551 16.09 21.27 -8.13
N PRO A 552 15.19 21.92 -8.90
CA PRO A 552 15.34 22.02 -10.34
C PRO A 552 16.52 22.93 -10.75
N PHE A 553 17.15 22.57 -11.86
CA PHE A 553 18.07 23.41 -12.62
C PHE A 553 17.36 23.87 -13.91
N GLN A 554 16.97 25.14 -13.97
CA GLN A 554 16.26 25.71 -15.11
C GLN A 554 17.23 26.17 -16.20
N VAL A 555 16.91 25.86 -17.45
CA VAL A 555 17.77 26.18 -18.62
C VAL A 555 16.94 26.73 -19.79
N SER A 556 17.58 27.52 -20.64
CA SER A 556 16.97 28.07 -21.86
C SER A 556 17.07 27.13 -23.06
N GLN A 557 18.09 26.27 -23.07
CA GLN A 557 18.26 25.20 -24.05
C GLN A 557 19.07 24.06 -23.43
N TRP A 558 18.83 22.82 -23.85
CA TRP A 558 19.59 21.67 -23.34
C TRP A 558 19.72 20.51 -24.35
N PRO A 559 20.85 19.78 -24.35
CA PRO A 559 21.01 18.58 -25.18
C PRO A 559 20.08 17.43 -24.75
N VAL A 560 19.49 16.79 -25.75
CA VAL A 560 18.68 15.58 -25.59
C VAL A 560 19.52 14.36 -25.99
N THR A 561 19.43 13.29 -25.19
CA THR A 561 20.15 12.02 -25.39
C THR A 561 19.17 10.86 -25.47
N GLU A 562 19.67 9.67 -25.78
CA GLU A 562 18.88 8.42 -25.72
C GLU A 562 18.28 8.17 -24.33
N GLN A 563 18.88 8.68 -23.25
CA GLN A 563 18.46 8.46 -21.87
C GLN A 563 17.48 9.51 -21.34
N GLY A 564 17.31 10.64 -22.02
CA GLY A 564 16.63 11.81 -21.48
C GLY A 564 17.37 13.12 -21.79
N LEU A 565 17.07 14.18 -21.03
CA LEU A 565 17.92 15.38 -20.98
C LEU A 565 19.31 14.98 -20.46
N LEU A 566 20.38 15.44 -21.11
CA LEU A 566 21.75 15.10 -20.73
C LEU A 566 21.98 15.42 -19.24
N PHE A 567 22.50 14.44 -18.48
CA PHE A 567 22.75 14.53 -17.03
C PHE A 567 21.50 14.66 -16.11
N ASP A 568 20.28 14.46 -16.60
CA ASP A 568 19.09 14.41 -15.74
C ASP A 568 19.05 13.12 -14.91
N ARG A 569 19.01 13.28 -13.58
CA ARG A 569 18.98 12.18 -12.58
C ARG A 569 20.15 11.21 -12.68
N ASN A 570 21.33 11.69 -13.03
CA ASN A 570 22.55 10.86 -13.03
C ASN A 570 23.13 10.65 -11.63
N TRP A 571 22.73 11.47 -10.64
CA TRP A 571 23.19 11.36 -9.26
C TRP A 571 22.05 11.14 -8.28
N MET A 572 22.36 10.57 -7.12
CA MET A 572 21.46 10.44 -5.98
C MET A 572 22.23 10.52 -4.66
N ILE A 573 21.56 10.93 -3.59
CA ILE A 573 22.14 10.97 -2.25
C ILE A 573 21.67 9.72 -1.49
N VAL A 574 22.61 8.99 -0.89
CA VAL A 574 22.34 7.78 -0.11
C VAL A 574 22.81 7.92 1.33
N ASN A 575 22.18 7.21 2.26
CA ASN A 575 22.64 7.12 3.64
C ASN A 575 23.80 6.11 3.81
N GLU A 576 24.26 5.93 5.04
CA GLU A 576 25.31 4.96 5.41
C GLU A 576 24.96 3.50 5.04
N ASN A 577 23.66 3.16 5.02
CA ASN A 577 23.15 1.87 4.60
C ASN A 577 22.96 1.77 3.07
N ARG A 578 23.44 2.76 2.31
CA ARG A 578 23.31 2.90 0.85
C ARG A 578 21.87 2.95 0.34
N VAL A 579 20.92 3.34 1.19
CA VAL A 579 19.53 3.59 0.80
C VAL A 579 19.39 5.01 0.30
N CYS A 580 18.76 5.19 -0.88
CA CYS A 580 18.53 6.50 -1.48
C CYS A 580 17.58 7.36 -0.64
N PHE A 581 17.97 8.61 -0.36
CA PHE A 581 17.04 9.57 0.20
C PHE A 581 16.01 10.03 -0.83
N SER A 582 14.83 10.36 -0.34
CA SER A 582 13.74 10.92 -1.13
C SER A 582 13.21 12.17 -0.44
N GLN A 583 12.61 13.11 -1.18
CA GLN A 583 12.00 14.27 -0.51
C GLN A 583 10.91 13.85 0.50
N LYS A 584 10.33 12.65 0.39
CA LYS A 584 9.35 12.14 1.35
C LYS A 584 9.95 11.91 2.74
N ASN A 585 11.18 11.39 2.80
CA ASN A 585 11.87 11.10 4.07
C ASN A 585 12.80 12.22 4.52
N GLU A 586 13.30 13.03 3.58
CA GLU A 586 14.16 14.18 3.85
C GLU A 586 13.74 15.38 2.96
N PRO A 587 12.74 16.18 3.36
CA PRO A 587 12.27 17.32 2.56
C PRO A 587 13.34 18.36 2.27
N LYS A 588 14.34 18.52 3.14
CA LYS A 588 15.46 19.48 2.98
C LYS A 588 16.25 19.28 1.69
N LEU A 589 16.18 18.11 1.06
CA LEU A 589 16.79 17.87 -0.25
C LEU A 589 16.34 18.88 -1.31
N CYS A 590 15.10 19.40 -1.23
CA CYS A 590 14.62 20.41 -2.18
C CYS A 590 15.38 21.75 -2.09
N LEU A 591 16.14 21.98 -1.01
CA LEU A 591 16.93 23.19 -0.77
C LEU A 591 18.37 23.06 -1.29
N ILE A 592 18.72 21.90 -1.87
CA ILE A 592 20.00 21.66 -2.53
C ILE A 592 19.80 21.96 -4.02
N HIS A 593 20.54 22.96 -4.51
CA HIS A 593 20.45 23.48 -5.88
C HIS A 593 21.67 23.05 -6.71
N PRO A 594 21.58 21.94 -7.45
CA PRO A 594 22.60 21.57 -8.43
C PRO A 594 22.48 22.43 -9.69
N SER A 595 23.61 22.74 -10.31
CA SER A 595 23.70 23.38 -11.63
C SER A 595 24.86 22.77 -12.41
N ILE A 596 24.70 22.64 -13.72
CA ILE A 596 25.69 21.99 -14.58
C ILE A 596 26.33 23.02 -15.50
N ASP A 597 27.66 23.05 -15.52
CA ASP A 597 28.45 23.79 -16.50
C ASP A 597 29.10 22.81 -17.49
N LEU A 598 28.51 22.69 -18.67
CA LEU A 598 29.01 21.80 -19.73
C LEU A 598 30.38 22.23 -20.28
N LYS A 599 30.72 23.52 -20.22
CA LYS A 599 32.01 24.02 -20.75
C LYS A 599 33.16 23.68 -19.81
N LYS A 600 32.91 23.78 -18.50
CA LYS A 600 33.88 23.42 -17.46
C LYS A 600 33.85 21.94 -17.08
N ASN A 601 32.86 21.19 -17.59
CA ASN A 601 32.63 19.77 -17.27
C ASN A 601 32.44 19.50 -15.76
N ILE A 602 31.74 20.40 -15.06
CA ILE A 602 31.48 20.31 -13.61
C ILE A 602 30.00 20.48 -13.25
N MET A 603 29.60 19.87 -12.14
CA MET A 603 28.36 20.18 -11.43
C MET A 603 28.70 21.00 -10.19
N ILE A 604 28.03 22.14 -10.03
CA ILE A 604 28.13 23.03 -8.89
C ILE A 604 26.88 22.84 -8.03
N ILE A 605 27.06 22.52 -6.74
CA ILE A 605 25.98 22.36 -5.77
C ILE A 605 25.98 23.55 -4.81
N LYS A 606 24.81 24.16 -4.64
CA LYS A 606 24.59 25.29 -3.73
C LYS A 606 23.46 24.97 -2.74
N ALA A 607 23.58 25.47 -1.52
CA ALA A 607 22.49 25.51 -0.55
C ALA A 607 22.63 26.75 0.33
N LYS A 608 21.52 27.27 0.85
CA LYS A 608 21.52 28.47 1.69
C LYS A 608 22.37 28.24 2.94
N GLY A 609 23.34 29.12 3.20
CA GLY A 609 24.24 29.05 4.37
C GLY A 609 25.41 28.08 4.23
N MET A 610 25.66 27.56 3.02
CA MET A 610 26.80 26.68 2.71
C MET A 610 27.59 27.27 1.55
N ASP A 611 28.93 27.17 1.61
CA ASP A 611 29.77 27.53 0.47
C ASP A 611 29.51 26.57 -0.71
N PRO A 612 29.45 27.04 -1.96
CA PRO A 612 29.27 26.18 -3.12
C PRO A 612 30.37 25.11 -3.22
N ILE A 613 29.99 23.90 -3.64
CA ILE A 613 30.93 22.80 -3.88
C ILE A 613 30.83 22.31 -5.33
N GLU A 614 31.96 21.93 -5.90
CA GLU A 614 32.08 21.47 -7.28
C GLU A 614 32.44 19.98 -7.34
N THR A 615 31.87 19.26 -8.29
CA THR A 615 32.21 17.88 -8.60
C THR A 615 32.30 17.70 -10.13
N PRO A 616 33.26 16.92 -10.65
CA PRO A 616 33.34 16.63 -12.09
C PRO A 616 32.08 15.91 -12.60
N LEU A 617 31.64 16.21 -13.83
CA LEU A 617 30.53 15.49 -14.47
C LEU A 617 30.98 14.09 -14.92
N MET A 618 32.18 14.02 -15.48
CA MET A 618 32.89 12.82 -15.92
C MET A 618 34.23 12.79 -15.18
N ASP A 619 34.64 11.62 -14.70
CA ASP A 619 35.99 11.43 -14.17
C ASP A 619 36.74 10.53 -15.15
N ASP A 620 37.94 10.92 -15.58
CA ASP A 620 38.87 10.06 -16.36
C ASP A 620 39.36 8.84 -15.55
N SER A 621 38.85 8.66 -14.33
CA SER A 621 39.23 7.64 -13.35
C SER A 621 38.13 6.60 -13.09
N ASP A 622 37.29 6.30 -14.09
CA ASP A 622 36.33 5.17 -14.11
C ASP A 622 36.98 3.80 -13.76
N ALA A 623 38.30 3.75 -13.53
CA ALA A 623 39.07 2.58 -13.13
C ALA A 623 39.48 2.47 -11.64
N LYS A 624 39.20 3.43 -10.73
CA LYS A 624 39.85 3.43 -9.38
C LYS A 624 38.98 3.52 -8.11
N ALA A 625 37.65 3.70 -8.18
CA ALA A 625 36.80 3.72 -6.98
C ALA A 625 35.92 2.45 -6.87
N PRO A 626 35.64 1.93 -5.65
CA PRO A 626 34.94 0.65 -5.48
C PRO A 626 33.47 0.75 -5.95
N VAL A 627 33.15 -0.04 -6.98
CA VAL A 627 31.79 -0.26 -7.49
C VAL A 627 30.93 -0.87 -6.38
N CYS A 628 29.90 -0.14 -5.93
CA CYS A 628 28.92 -0.66 -4.98
C CYS A 628 27.63 -1.06 -5.71
N GLN A 629 27.09 -2.25 -5.42
CA GLN A 629 25.74 -2.64 -5.84
C GLN A 629 24.73 -2.01 -4.88
N ASN A 630 23.97 -1.03 -5.37
CA ASN A 630 22.92 -0.36 -4.60
C ASN A 630 21.53 -0.76 -5.12
N LYS A 631 20.56 -0.91 -4.22
CA LYS A 631 19.15 -1.15 -4.57
C LYS A 631 18.47 0.18 -4.86
N VAL A 632 18.02 0.39 -6.10
CA VAL A 632 17.19 1.53 -6.50
C VAL A 632 15.86 1.00 -7.01
N CYS A 633 14.76 1.29 -6.30
CA CYS A 633 13.42 0.83 -6.68
C CYS A 633 13.33 -0.70 -6.90
N GLY A 634 14.09 -1.50 -6.13
CA GLY A 634 14.14 -2.96 -6.23
C GLY A 634 15.28 -3.52 -7.11
N ASP A 635 15.86 -2.70 -8.00
CA ASP A 635 16.87 -3.13 -8.97
C ASP A 635 18.30 -2.87 -8.47
N ARG A 636 19.25 -3.77 -8.77
CA ARG A 636 20.68 -3.59 -8.46
C ARG A 636 21.32 -2.71 -9.54
N VAL A 637 21.85 -1.55 -9.16
CA VAL A 637 22.51 -0.61 -10.08
C VAL A 637 24.00 -0.47 -9.72
N HIS A 638 24.86 -0.44 -10.74
CA HIS A 638 26.28 -0.12 -10.59
C HIS A 638 26.46 1.39 -10.42
N THR A 639 27.15 1.78 -9.35
CA THR A 639 27.27 3.20 -8.99
C THR A 639 28.66 3.54 -8.44
N TYR A 640 29.03 4.82 -8.59
CA TYR A 640 30.30 5.39 -8.14
C TYR A 640 30.07 6.39 -7.01
N ASP A 641 30.95 6.38 -6.01
CA ASP A 641 30.97 7.37 -4.94
C ASP A 641 31.73 8.62 -5.39
N CYS A 642 31.10 9.80 -5.28
CA CYS A 642 31.70 11.07 -5.71
C CYS A 642 32.73 11.63 -4.69
N GLY A 643 33.03 10.88 -3.63
CA GLY A 643 34.15 11.13 -2.74
C GLY A 643 33.80 11.86 -1.43
N GLU A 644 34.74 11.84 -0.49
CA GLU A 644 34.50 12.30 0.88
C GLU A 644 34.19 13.80 0.98
N LYS A 645 34.79 14.65 0.13
CA LYS A 645 34.58 16.11 0.18
C LYS A 645 33.10 16.48 -0.01
N ILE A 646 32.42 15.83 -0.95
CA ILE A 646 31.00 16.10 -1.24
C ILE A 646 30.09 15.38 -0.23
N ALA A 647 30.50 14.21 0.25
CA ALA A 647 29.83 13.49 1.33
C ALA A 647 29.79 14.34 2.61
N ASP A 648 30.91 14.95 3.00
CA ASP A 648 31.00 15.84 4.16
C ASP A 648 30.14 17.09 4.02
N TRP A 649 30.13 17.69 2.82
CA TRP A 649 29.31 18.86 2.53
C TRP A 649 27.82 18.55 2.67
N LEU A 650 27.36 17.45 2.07
CA LEU A 650 25.97 17.00 2.15
C LEU A 650 25.60 16.59 3.58
N SER A 651 26.50 15.89 4.27
CA SER A 651 26.28 15.42 5.63
C SER A 651 26.13 16.56 6.61
N ARG A 652 26.90 17.64 6.43
CA ARG A 652 26.79 18.87 7.22
C ARG A 652 25.46 19.58 6.97
N PHE A 653 25.03 19.68 5.72
CA PHE A 653 23.77 20.34 5.39
C PHE A 653 22.53 19.57 5.90
N LEU A 654 22.52 18.25 5.72
CA LEU A 654 21.40 17.40 6.14
C LEU A 654 21.47 16.99 7.63
N ASN A 655 22.57 17.30 8.31
CA ASN A 655 22.87 16.86 9.68
C ASN A 655 22.78 15.32 9.87
N ARG A 656 23.20 14.58 8.84
CA ARG A 656 23.12 13.10 8.75
C ARG A 656 24.21 12.60 7.81
N LYS A 657 24.88 11.50 8.16
CA LYS A 657 25.88 10.88 7.28
C LYS A 657 25.27 10.44 5.96
N CYS A 658 25.84 10.91 4.84
CA CYS A 658 25.37 10.57 3.51
C CYS A 658 26.45 10.75 2.45
N HIS A 659 26.25 10.09 1.31
CA HIS A 659 27.17 10.09 0.18
C HIS A 659 26.44 10.47 -1.10
N LEU A 660 27.12 11.20 -1.99
CA LEU A 660 26.65 11.42 -3.35
C LEU A 660 27.12 10.28 -4.24
N ILE A 661 26.18 9.68 -4.96
CA ILE A 661 26.41 8.50 -5.77
C ILE A 661 26.01 8.80 -7.22
N ARG A 662 26.89 8.51 -8.17
CA ARG A 662 26.67 8.64 -9.61
C ARG A 662 26.32 7.28 -10.25
N GLN A 663 25.36 7.26 -11.18
CA GLN A 663 25.09 6.09 -12.00
C GLN A 663 26.26 5.82 -12.97
N SER A 664 26.63 4.56 -13.16
CA SER A 664 27.62 4.18 -14.16
C SER A 664 27.07 4.31 -15.59
N SER A 665 27.88 4.84 -16.50
CA SER A 665 27.59 4.99 -17.94
C SER A 665 27.28 3.66 -18.65
N ASN A 666 27.77 2.53 -18.14
CA ASN A 666 27.57 1.19 -18.70
C ASN A 666 26.24 0.50 -18.30
N PHE A 667 25.29 1.20 -17.67
CA PHE A 667 24.05 0.57 -17.18
C PHE A 667 22.78 1.11 -17.85
N SER A 668 22.15 0.25 -18.64
CA SER A 668 20.87 0.48 -19.34
C SER A 668 19.71 -0.10 -18.53
N ARG A 669 18.82 0.75 -17.98
CA ARG A 669 17.56 0.29 -17.38
C ARG A 669 16.49 0.20 -18.48
N PHE A 670 15.79 -0.94 -18.55
CA PHE A 670 14.63 -1.13 -19.43
C PHE A 670 13.36 -0.62 -18.71
N ALA A 671 12.49 0.09 -19.42
CA ALA A 671 11.17 0.45 -18.90
C ALA A 671 10.35 -0.83 -18.61
N ASN A 672 9.70 -0.91 -17.45
CA ASN A 672 8.90 -2.07 -17.05
C ASN A 672 7.76 -2.36 -18.05
N ALA A 673 7.95 -3.39 -18.86
CA ALA A 673 6.93 -3.97 -19.73
C ALA A 673 5.91 -4.74 -18.87
N ASN A 674 4.91 -4.06 -18.33
CA ASN A 674 3.74 -4.75 -17.78
C ASN A 674 2.41 -3.98 -17.93
N ARG A 675 2.23 -3.26 -19.06
CA ARG A 675 0.90 -2.81 -19.49
C ARG A 675 0.75 -2.87 -21.02
N LYS A 676 -0.13 -3.78 -21.45
CA LYS A 676 -0.90 -3.82 -22.71
C LYS A 676 -0.11 -3.75 -24.04
N GLY A 677 0.30 -4.91 -24.53
CA GLY A 677 0.03 -5.38 -25.90
C GLY A 677 0.25 -4.43 -27.09
N LEU A 678 1.42 -3.82 -27.22
CA LEU A 678 1.91 -3.35 -28.52
C LEU A 678 3.30 -3.95 -28.79
N LEU A 679 3.34 -4.86 -29.77
CA LEU A 679 4.57 -5.39 -30.37
C LEU A 679 5.17 -4.32 -31.29
N GLY A 680 6.45 -3.95 -31.09
CA GLY A 680 7.27 -3.38 -32.17
C GLY A 680 7.74 -1.92 -32.09
N VAL A 681 8.00 -1.32 -30.90
CA VAL A 681 8.67 0.00 -30.81
C VAL A 681 10.09 -0.17 -30.22
N PRO A 682 11.15 0.46 -30.77
CA PRO A 682 12.51 0.35 -30.23
C PRO A 682 12.59 0.85 -28.78
N HIS A 683 13.27 0.07 -27.94
CA HIS A 683 13.31 0.25 -26.49
C HIS A 683 14.25 1.41 -26.08
N SER A 684 13.74 2.40 -25.34
CA SER A 684 14.53 3.51 -24.80
C SER A 684 15.22 3.15 -23.47
N THR A 685 16.46 3.62 -23.29
CA THR A 685 17.25 3.48 -22.07
C THR A 685 16.85 4.53 -21.03
N LEU A 686 16.72 4.15 -19.76
CA LEU A 686 16.38 5.07 -18.66
C LEU A 686 17.57 5.29 -17.70
N SER A 687 17.80 6.53 -17.24
CA SER A 687 18.67 6.85 -16.09
C SER A 687 17.97 6.50 -14.76
N LEU A 688 18.35 7.08 -13.59
CA LEU A 688 17.68 6.87 -12.28
C LEU A 688 16.24 7.43 -12.19
N VAL A 689 15.54 7.55 -13.33
CA VAL A 689 14.16 7.98 -13.47
C VAL A 689 13.20 6.87 -13.04
N ASN A 690 12.07 7.26 -12.44
CA ASN A 690 11.14 6.30 -11.83
C ASN A 690 10.27 5.57 -12.87
N GLU A 691 9.69 6.30 -13.83
CA GLU A 691 8.64 5.76 -14.73
C GLU A 691 8.82 6.11 -16.22
N ALA A 692 9.27 7.33 -16.58
CA ALA A 692 9.49 7.73 -17.98
C ALA A 692 10.58 8.82 -18.10
N GLN A 693 11.12 9.03 -19.29
CA GLN A 693 12.24 9.93 -19.57
C GLN A 693 11.94 11.40 -19.28
N TYR A 694 10.71 11.85 -19.57
CA TYR A 694 10.29 13.22 -19.32
C TYR A 694 8.90 13.27 -18.71
N LEU A 695 8.67 14.28 -17.87
CA LEU A 695 7.35 14.69 -17.44
C LEU A 695 7.00 16.04 -18.07
N LEU A 696 5.94 16.06 -18.88
CA LEU A 696 5.35 17.27 -19.45
C LEU A 696 4.21 17.78 -18.58
N VAL A 697 4.19 19.08 -18.34
CA VAL A 697 3.10 19.79 -17.64
C VAL A 697 2.68 21.01 -18.44
N ASN A 698 1.38 21.25 -18.51
CA ASN A 698 0.83 22.46 -19.08
C ASN A 698 0.61 23.54 -18.01
N ARG A 699 1.09 24.76 -18.27
CA ARG A 699 0.92 25.90 -17.38
C ARG A 699 -0.55 26.26 -17.18
N ALA A 700 -1.41 26.07 -18.18
CA ALA A 700 -2.86 26.28 -18.06
C ALA A 700 -3.49 25.34 -17.02
N SER A 701 -3.04 24.07 -16.97
CA SER A 701 -3.45 23.09 -15.94
C SER A 701 -3.03 23.49 -14.53
N ILE A 702 -1.84 24.09 -14.39
CA ILE A 702 -1.36 24.62 -13.09
C ILE A 702 -2.19 25.82 -12.63
N VAL A 703 -2.50 26.75 -13.55
CA VAL A 703 -3.33 27.93 -13.24
C VAL A 703 -4.72 27.49 -12.78
N TYR A 704 -5.33 26.53 -13.48
CA TYR A 704 -6.60 25.94 -13.07
C TYR A 704 -6.51 25.33 -11.67
N LEU A 705 -5.48 24.52 -11.39
CA LEU A 705 -5.32 23.92 -10.07
C LEU A 705 -5.12 24.98 -8.96
N ARG A 706 -4.36 26.05 -9.23
CA ARG A 706 -4.18 27.16 -8.28
C ARG A 706 -5.52 27.81 -7.92
N GLN A 707 -6.42 28.00 -8.88
CA GLN A 707 -7.74 28.59 -8.63
C GLN A 707 -8.62 27.73 -7.73
N GLN A 708 -8.33 26.44 -7.61
CA GLN A 708 -9.03 25.50 -6.73
C GLN A 708 -8.39 25.38 -5.34
N LEU A 709 -7.21 25.96 -5.12
CA LEU A 709 -6.57 26.00 -3.81
C LEU A 709 -7.18 27.13 -2.98
N GLU A 710 -7.53 26.84 -1.72
CA GLU A 710 -8.05 27.84 -0.79
C GLU A 710 -6.99 28.89 -0.40
N SER A 711 -5.70 28.55 -0.50
CA SER A 711 -4.57 29.44 -0.23
C SER A 711 -4.19 30.27 -1.47
N SER A 712 -4.55 31.55 -1.50
CA SER A 712 -4.27 32.49 -2.60
C SER A 712 -2.78 32.82 -2.79
N ASP A 713 -1.92 32.49 -1.82
CA ASP A 713 -0.58 33.06 -1.69
C ASP A 713 0.53 32.31 -2.46
N ILE A 714 0.24 31.12 -3.03
CA ILE A 714 1.27 30.34 -3.74
C ILE A 714 1.42 30.85 -5.18
N GLU A 715 2.60 31.32 -5.55
CA GLU A 715 2.90 31.75 -6.92
C GLU A 715 2.81 30.59 -7.93
N ILE A 716 2.47 30.88 -9.19
CA ILE A 716 2.32 29.85 -10.24
C ILE A 716 3.62 29.08 -10.45
N ASP A 717 4.76 29.78 -10.44
CA ASP A 717 6.05 29.16 -10.72
C ASP A 717 6.49 28.28 -9.54
N GLN A 718 6.22 28.70 -8.30
CA GLN A 718 6.41 27.88 -7.10
C GLN A 718 5.54 26.61 -7.14
N LEU A 719 4.26 26.72 -7.52
CA LEU A 719 3.38 25.57 -7.65
C LEU A 719 3.84 24.63 -8.78
N THR A 720 4.28 25.19 -9.92
CA THR A 720 4.81 24.43 -11.06
C THR A 720 5.99 23.56 -10.65
N GLN A 721 6.92 24.09 -9.85
CA GLN A 721 8.09 23.36 -9.38
C GLN A 721 7.74 22.15 -8.49
N ARG A 722 6.62 22.20 -7.74
CA ARG A 722 6.15 21.05 -6.92
C ARG A 722 5.82 19.83 -7.78
N PHE A 723 5.41 20.01 -9.04
CA PHE A 723 5.14 18.91 -9.97
C PHE A 723 6.39 18.29 -10.58
N ARG A 724 7.55 18.92 -10.41
CA ARG A 724 8.85 18.42 -10.85
C ARG A 724 8.86 18.00 -12.33
N ALA A 725 8.23 18.79 -13.18
CA ALA A 725 8.21 18.57 -14.63
C ALA A 725 9.61 18.80 -15.22
N ASN A 726 9.92 18.12 -16.32
CA ASN A 726 11.10 18.43 -17.14
C ASN A 726 10.76 19.45 -18.23
N ILE A 727 9.55 19.36 -18.77
CA ILE A 727 9.06 20.15 -19.90
C ILE A 727 7.79 20.86 -19.45
N VAL A 728 7.78 22.18 -19.47
CA VAL A 728 6.58 22.99 -19.18
C VAL A 728 6.17 23.74 -20.43
N ILE A 729 4.90 23.62 -20.82
CA ILE A 729 4.35 24.28 -22.02
C ILE A 729 3.33 25.36 -21.64
N ASN A 730 3.17 26.35 -22.53
CA ASN A 730 2.06 27.29 -22.49
C ASN A 730 0.95 26.82 -23.43
N GLY A 731 0.09 25.95 -22.92
CA GLY A 731 -1.13 25.54 -23.59
C GLY A 731 -2.24 26.60 -23.54
N SER A 732 -3.25 26.40 -24.36
CA SER A 732 -4.44 27.23 -24.44
C SER A 732 -5.54 26.80 -23.46
N GLN A 733 -5.64 25.51 -23.14
CA GLN A 733 -6.69 24.94 -22.29
C GLN A 733 -6.10 24.05 -21.17
N PRO A 734 -6.67 24.08 -19.95
CA PRO A 734 -6.29 23.16 -18.90
C PRO A 734 -6.51 21.69 -19.32
N PHE A 735 -5.51 20.85 -19.07
CA PHE A 735 -5.50 19.40 -19.32
C PHE A 735 -5.64 18.98 -20.79
N GLU A 736 -5.47 19.89 -21.76
CA GLU A 736 -5.53 19.52 -23.18
C GLU A 736 -4.45 18.48 -23.55
N GLU A 737 -3.33 18.48 -22.84
CA GLU A 737 -2.21 17.55 -23.00
C GLU A 737 -2.59 16.08 -22.77
N GLU A 738 -3.70 15.82 -22.07
CA GLU A 738 -4.14 14.46 -21.76
C GLU A 738 -4.70 13.70 -22.96
N ASN A 739 -5.07 14.43 -24.01
CA ASN A 739 -5.62 13.88 -25.25
C ASN A 739 -4.56 13.74 -26.35
N TRP A 740 -3.28 13.94 -26.03
CA TRP A 740 -2.20 13.87 -27.01
C TRP A 740 -1.63 12.46 -27.07
N ALA A 741 -1.36 11.98 -28.28
CA ALA A 741 -0.66 10.73 -28.52
C ALA A 741 0.83 10.97 -28.82
N GLU A 742 1.14 12.04 -29.54
CA GLU A 742 2.48 12.41 -29.97
C GLU A 742 2.70 13.91 -29.81
N VAL A 743 3.94 14.31 -29.51
CA VAL A 743 4.36 15.70 -29.32
C VAL A 743 5.66 15.94 -30.09
N PHE A 744 5.71 17.05 -30.84
CA PHE A 744 6.86 17.46 -31.64
C PHE A 744 7.35 18.83 -31.16
N ILE A 745 8.65 18.93 -30.83
CA ILE A 745 9.29 20.16 -30.36
C ILE A 745 10.69 20.23 -30.97
N ASP A 746 11.03 21.29 -31.71
CA ASP A 746 12.36 21.46 -32.33
C ASP A 746 12.83 20.25 -33.18
N GLY A 747 11.90 19.59 -33.87
CA GLY A 747 12.20 18.40 -34.67
C GLY A 747 12.36 17.10 -33.86
N LEU A 748 12.31 17.17 -32.53
CA LEU A 748 12.22 16.00 -31.66
C LEU A 748 10.79 15.47 -31.63
N HIS A 749 10.65 14.15 -31.65
CA HIS A 749 9.36 13.46 -31.58
C HIS A 749 9.26 12.66 -30.28
N PHE A 750 8.22 12.96 -29.51
CA PHE A 750 7.91 12.31 -28.24
C PHE A 750 6.57 11.57 -28.32
N GLN A 751 6.56 10.30 -27.93
CA GLN A 751 5.33 9.55 -27.71
C GLN A 751 4.81 9.75 -26.28
N VAL A 752 3.51 9.98 -26.15
CA VAL A 752 2.83 10.10 -24.86
C VAL A 752 2.54 8.70 -24.31
N SER A 753 3.20 8.34 -23.20
CA SER A 753 3.10 7.00 -22.59
C SER A 753 1.91 6.89 -21.60
N GLY A 754 1.47 8.01 -21.01
CA GLY A 754 0.31 8.05 -20.14
C GLY A 754 0.34 9.15 -19.07
N LYS A 755 -0.70 9.19 -18.23
CA LYS A 755 -0.84 10.16 -17.14
C LYS A 755 0.09 9.81 -15.97
N CYS A 756 0.73 10.82 -15.38
CA CYS A 756 1.59 10.66 -14.21
C CYS A 756 0.77 10.62 -12.92
N ASN A 757 0.85 9.51 -12.17
CA ASN A 757 0.30 9.44 -10.81
C ASN A 757 1.17 10.25 -9.85
N ARG A 758 0.61 11.27 -9.23
CA ARG A 758 1.35 12.08 -8.26
C ARG A 758 1.34 11.40 -6.89
N CYS A 759 2.38 11.67 -6.13
CA CYS A 759 2.52 11.25 -4.74
C CYS A 759 2.80 12.46 -3.85
N GLN A 760 3.02 12.24 -2.55
CA GLN A 760 3.26 13.28 -1.54
C GLN A 760 4.39 14.26 -1.84
N ILE A 761 5.26 14.01 -2.83
CA ILE A 761 6.30 14.95 -3.22
C ILE A 761 5.71 16.31 -3.63
N ILE A 762 4.49 16.34 -4.20
CA ILE A 762 3.84 17.61 -4.55
C ILE A 762 3.38 18.43 -3.34
N CYS A 763 3.38 17.83 -2.14
CA CYS A 763 3.07 18.52 -0.89
C CYS A 763 4.27 19.31 -0.34
N ILE A 764 5.46 19.15 -0.92
CA ILE A 764 6.67 19.78 -0.38
C ILE A 764 6.87 21.12 -1.07
N ASP A 765 6.91 22.17 -0.27
CA ASP A 765 7.31 23.48 -0.75
C ASP A 765 8.79 23.44 -1.14
N GLN A 766 9.08 23.64 -2.42
CA GLN A 766 10.44 23.50 -2.92
C GLN A 766 11.38 24.61 -2.42
N HIS A 767 10.87 25.71 -1.86
CA HIS A 767 11.68 26.82 -1.33
C HIS A 767 11.96 26.71 0.17
N THR A 768 11.03 26.14 0.94
CA THR A 768 11.16 26.04 2.41
C THR A 768 11.43 24.62 2.90
N GLY A 769 11.09 23.60 2.11
CA GLY A 769 11.09 22.20 2.54
C GLY A 769 9.92 21.82 3.44
N GLU A 770 8.98 22.74 3.71
CA GLU A 770 7.80 22.47 4.53
C GLU A 770 6.78 21.62 3.76
N LYS A 771 6.10 20.72 4.49
CA LYS A 771 5.08 19.83 3.93
C LYS A 771 3.69 20.42 4.13
N LYS A 772 3.04 20.83 3.04
CA LYS A 772 1.65 21.32 2.98
C LYS A 772 0.79 20.34 2.17
N LYS A 773 -0.27 19.80 2.78
CA LYS A 773 -1.09 18.69 2.21
C LYS A 773 -2.11 19.15 1.16
N ASP A 774 -2.43 20.44 1.18
CA ASP A 774 -3.40 21.16 0.34
C ASP A 774 -3.32 20.77 -1.15
N VAL A 775 -2.15 20.84 -1.78
CA VAL A 775 -2.01 20.60 -3.22
C VAL A 775 -2.43 19.19 -3.63
N PHE A 776 -2.11 18.18 -2.83
CA PHE A 776 -2.49 16.80 -3.14
C PHE A 776 -3.98 16.54 -2.89
N GLN A 777 -4.51 17.09 -1.79
CA GLN A 777 -5.95 16.98 -1.48
C GLN A 777 -6.79 17.65 -2.58
N THR A 778 -6.46 18.89 -2.95
CA THR A 778 -7.16 19.61 -4.03
C THR A 778 -7.02 18.89 -5.37
N LEU A 779 -5.82 18.42 -5.73
CA LEU A 779 -5.64 17.64 -6.97
C LEU A 779 -6.50 16.38 -6.98
N SER A 780 -6.57 15.66 -5.87
CA SER A 780 -7.41 14.46 -5.74
C SER A 780 -8.89 14.81 -5.90
N THR A 781 -9.35 15.91 -5.30
CA THR A 781 -10.74 16.38 -5.38
C THR A 781 -11.12 16.82 -6.80
N CYS A 782 -10.27 17.61 -7.46
CA CYS A 782 -10.51 18.10 -8.84
C CYS A 782 -10.55 16.98 -9.89
N ARG A 783 -10.13 15.77 -9.54
CA ARG A 783 -9.88 14.67 -10.48
C ARG A 783 -10.62 13.39 -10.08
N GLU A 784 -11.74 13.53 -9.38
CA GLU A 784 -12.62 12.41 -8.98
C GLU A 784 -11.82 11.28 -8.30
N GLY A 785 -10.88 11.67 -7.44
CA GLY A 785 -10.05 10.76 -6.65
C GLY A 785 -8.80 10.22 -7.32
N LYS A 786 -8.59 10.48 -8.63
CA LYS A 786 -7.36 10.12 -9.33
C LYS A 786 -6.37 11.29 -9.26
N ALA A 787 -5.44 11.24 -8.31
CA ALA A 787 -4.37 12.25 -8.16
C ALA A 787 -3.31 12.19 -9.30
N THR A 788 -3.75 12.27 -10.56
CA THR A 788 -2.90 12.30 -11.75
C THR A 788 -2.66 13.74 -12.20
N PHE A 789 -1.43 14.09 -12.56
CA PHE A 789 -1.10 15.40 -13.13
C PHE A 789 0.16 15.33 -13.98
N GLY A 790 0.08 15.84 -15.21
CA GLY A 790 1.16 15.79 -16.20
C GLY A 790 1.21 14.47 -16.98
N MET A 791 1.93 14.52 -18.10
CA MET A 791 2.02 13.43 -19.08
C MET A 791 3.45 12.90 -19.18
N TYR A 792 3.60 11.58 -19.15
CA TYR A 792 4.87 10.93 -19.42
C TYR A 792 5.17 10.92 -20.91
N LEU A 793 6.38 11.33 -21.25
CA LEU A 793 6.87 11.30 -22.63
C LEU A 793 8.05 10.33 -22.76
N LEU A 794 8.11 9.67 -23.92
CA LEU A 794 9.23 8.84 -24.38
C LEU A 794 9.73 9.40 -25.70
N ASN A 795 11.04 9.50 -25.89
CA ASN A 795 11.60 9.93 -27.17
C ASN A 795 11.53 8.79 -28.19
N SER A 796 10.94 9.04 -29.37
CA SER A 796 10.52 7.99 -30.32
C SER A 796 11.39 7.85 -31.57
N SER A 797 12.33 8.75 -31.86
CA SER A 797 13.05 8.69 -33.14
C SER A 797 14.54 9.03 -33.12
N CYS A 798 15.22 8.22 -33.93
CA CYS A 798 16.61 8.23 -34.37
C CYS A 798 16.80 9.24 -35.51
N SER A 799 17.61 10.29 -35.31
CA SER A 799 18.43 10.98 -36.35
C SER A 799 19.17 12.18 -35.73
N LEU A 800 20.51 12.07 -35.67
CA LEU A 800 21.51 13.07 -35.25
C LEU A 800 21.45 13.56 -33.79
N TYR A 801 22.05 12.77 -32.90
CA TYR A 801 22.50 13.28 -31.60
C TYR A 801 23.72 14.20 -31.75
N PRO A 802 23.85 15.26 -30.93
CA PRO A 802 22.88 15.77 -29.95
C PRO A 802 21.91 16.79 -30.55
N ALA A 803 20.61 16.52 -30.48
CA ALA A 803 19.55 17.49 -30.76
C ALA A 803 19.34 18.40 -29.53
N LEU A 804 19.03 19.68 -29.76
CA LEU A 804 18.84 20.69 -28.73
C LEU A 804 17.35 21.01 -28.55
N LEU A 805 16.87 20.96 -27.31
CA LEU A 805 15.53 21.44 -26.94
C LEU A 805 15.64 22.89 -26.48
N LYS A 806 14.84 23.81 -27.02
CA LYS A 806 14.94 25.26 -26.73
C LYS A 806 13.63 25.87 -26.24
N VAL A 807 13.70 26.71 -25.21
CA VAL A 807 12.56 27.48 -24.71
C VAL A 807 12.09 28.47 -25.77
N GLY A 808 10.77 28.59 -25.93
CA GLY A 808 10.10 29.42 -26.93
C GLY A 808 9.72 28.67 -28.21
N SER A 809 10.21 27.45 -28.39
CA SER A 809 9.94 26.66 -29.59
C SER A 809 8.47 26.25 -29.70
N PRO A 810 7.91 26.20 -30.92
CA PRO A 810 6.53 25.77 -31.14
C PRO A 810 6.37 24.30 -30.78
N VAL A 811 5.28 23.98 -30.11
CA VAL A 811 4.90 22.61 -29.74
C VAL A 811 3.75 22.19 -30.63
N ILE A 812 3.97 21.17 -31.45
CA ILE A 812 2.96 20.56 -32.32
C ILE A 812 2.58 19.22 -31.70
N PHE A 813 1.32 18.82 -31.75
CA PHE A 813 0.87 17.55 -31.19
C PHE A 813 -0.09 16.83 -32.13
N ALA A 814 -0.15 15.51 -32.02
CA ALA A 814 -1.17 14.68 -32.64
C ALA A 814 -2.14 14.19 -31.56
N ALA A 815 -3.44 14.36 -31.79
CA ALA A 815 -4.46 13.89 -30.86
C ALA A 815 -4.56 12.37 -30.86
N SER A 816 -4.84 11.78 -29.70
CA SER A 816 -5.18 10.36 -29.59
C SER A 816 -6.48 10.11 -30.34
N ALA A 817 -6.52 9.07 -31.20
CA ALA A 817 -7.75 8.66 -31.84
C ALA A 817 -8.81 8.38 -30.76
N SER A 818 -9.84 9.22 -30.69
CA SER A 818 -10.97 9.01 -29.78
C SER A 818 -11.57 7.64 -30.11
N ARG A 819 -11.54 6.71 -29.15
CA ARG A 819 -12.48 5.59 -29.17
C ARG A 819 -13.87 6.21 -29.02
N GLN A 820 -14.52 6.50 -30.15
CA GLN A 820 -15.93 6.79 -30.16
C GLN A 820 -16.63 5.68 -29.39
N SER A 821 -17.42 6.10 -28.41
CA SER A 821 -18.37 5.27 -27.68
C SER A 821 -19.17 4.43 -28.68
N LYS A 822 -18.96 3.11 -28.68
CA LYS A 822 -19.99 2.18 -29.13
C LYS A 822 -21.11 2.22 -28.10
N ASN A 823 -21.96 3.24 -28.18
CA ASN A 823 -23.25 3.30 -27.49
C ASN A 823 -24.30 3.78 -28.50
N THR A 824 -24.52 2.96 -29.52
CA THR A 824 -25.79 2.81 -30.23
C THR A 824 -25.78 1.43 -30.86
N ALA A 825 -26.84 0.65 -30.60
CA ALA A 825 -27.11 -0.73 -31.01
C ALA A 825 -26.53 -1.86 -30.12
N LYS A 826 -27.10 -2.04 -28.91
CA LYS A 826 -28.00 -3.16 -28.57
C LYS A 826 -28.54 -3.01 -27.16
#